data_AF-A0A0F9JTS5-F1
#
_entry.id   AF-A0A0F9JTS5-F1
#
_cell.length_a   1.000
_cell.length_b   1.000
_cell.length_c   1.000
_cell.angle_alpha   90.00
_cell.angle_beta   90.00
_cell.angle_gamma   90.00
#
_symmetry.space_group_name_H-M   'P 1'
#
loop_
_entity.id
_entity.type
_entity.pdbx_description
1 polymer ?
#
loop_
_entity_poly.entity_id
_entity_poly.type
_entity_poly.pdbx_seq_one_letter_code
_entity_poly.pdbx_strand_id
1 'polypeptide(L)'
;ALILWYGFGLDPLGIGSPDAGQEAPSQIAQNVSPGKGGDNQAVNEHTEKDKDNPATPTEPLHDEPDPVVDVPNSPTPVPTATSDDQAPSNPSSPLDGVVSLTFESPTRGTIADKNGLGTGFTHRMPGTGGSWPGNDPNMDLLSRPGRLLLTSTRSGISMGGSNLANMVAPGILLEGIGGQDFSISAKFYNVQTNQASDILVFFVGTSVNKHIIAGFHSPNQIIFGGHTGEGTFPFEQTQAGHPGFIPGDDILLTLSRQQGEWSLAWKDLTIPSASGSLTEVSIPWLDDQPDLYMGILHADGGNSIPQTADIDDFTVVVAPGVLPPEPGNDAQVQTPPGRHGEVDTRLPVPDEESQQKALTLIKELFQPDFVQAKTLDEKSEVAKKILKLAEGTQDEPTERYVLLRVARDVATQSGDADTTTSAIDRLVTEYQVDAVAMQEKSLTKLSKATMSREKRSGLAKLMFSAASDAYRQERYDTAIALLDLAQKTARRAGDMELVRELEQGLRTARHARQEFLDDKQALKTLEDDPDDPDANLLAGKYYCYALGDWNGGLSMLAKGSDADLAAVAKRELAGTADAEDTASLGHAWWDIAQTREGQEQEQILAHAFGLYRAALPDLSGLGKMKAERRLAEAPKALPEIPESALPAGTVVAFSFEKDTFFERNGKRYVRDVSGSGVFGLVSGTQSVPGPKGQALLFDGDDLVSFPDSRLPSGNSPRTVCFWVQTSTTRVIKICLSYGGLPSNDCTYLLLFGTADPGGRGGRATKMTVANPGGSNERSGATTVTDGKWHHVALVYGGNNEAILYIDGVVDLRFPKSYRTSLPGTAFIGGYNGGSSFKGSIDDVLIIARALSPAEIGSVRSLTLKSHASREAISLPSRTKLRLSTKGRVQQPVPALPKGTVLALSFEKNNFFEKDGKQYVRDLSGQENHGELRNVTTARGKFGQCLRFQGKADVLCTDKGFPMGNAPRTVCLWFKTGDET
;
A
#
# COMPACT_ATOMS: atom_id res chain seq x y z
N ALA A 1 -52.84 18.43 -26.45
CA ALA A 1 -52.14 17.28 -27.04
C ALA A 1 -50.66 17.38 -26.67
N LEU A 2 -50.30 17.27 -25.39
CA LEU A 2 -50.17 16.04 -24.58
C LEU A 2 -49.19 15.02 -25.18
N ILE A 3 -47.93 15.17 -24.76
CA ILE A 3 -46.97 14.14 -24.31
C ILE A 3 -46.90 12.88 -25.17
N LEU A 4 -45.87 12.78 -26.02
CA LEU A 4 -45.17 11.55 -26.40
C LEU A 4 -43.92 11.95 -27.19
N TRP A 5 -42.77 12.04 -26.53
CA TRP A 5 -41.43 11.73 -27.07
C TRP A 5 -40.40 11.93 -25.97
N TYR A 6 -39.87 10.82 -25.43
CA TYR A 6 -38.47 10.59 -25.03
C TYR A 6 -38.41 9.23 -24.31
N GLY A 7 -38.38 8.17 -25.10
CA GLY A 7 -37.88 6.86 -24.66
C GLY A 7 -36.44 6.71 -25.12
N PHE A 8 -35.50 6.55 -24.19
CA PHE A 8 -34.21 5.93 -24.48
C PHE A 8 -34.38 4.43 -24.24
N GLY A 9 -34.40 3.67 -25.33
CA GLY A 9 -34.32 2.21 -25.34
C GLY A 9 -33.09 1.78 -26.13
N LEU A 10 -32.44 0.73 -25.64
CA LEU A 10 -31.40 -0.04 -26.32
C LEU A 10 -31.96 -0.71 -27.59
N ASP A 11 -31.06 -0.87 -28.57
CA ASP A 11 -31.00 -1.77 -29.76
C ASP A 11 -32.25 -2.13 -30.58
N PRO A 12 -32.16 -2.13 -31.93
CA PRO A 12 -33.20 -2.68 -32.80
C PRO A 12 -32.95 -4.16 -33.10
N LEU A 13 -33.79 -5.04 -32.54
CA LEU A 13 -34.24 -6.26 -33.21
C LEU A 13 -35.59 -5.95 -33.87
N GLY A 14 -35.61 -5.97 -35.21
CA GLY A 14 -36.83 -5.80 -36.00
C GLY A 14 -37.44 -7.15 -36.38
N ILE A 15 -38.73 -7.33 -36.07
CA ILE A 15 -39.60 -8.34 -36.69
C ILE A 15 -40.92 -7.67 -37.11
N GLY A 16 -41.34 -7.92 -38.35
CA GLY A 16 -42.70 -7.74 -38.90
C GLY A 16 -42.70 -8.27 -40.35
N SER A 17 -43.19 -9.49 -40.66
CA SER A 17 -44.58 -10.02 -40.77
C SER A 17 -45.31 -9.55 -42.05
N PRO A 18 -46.33 -10.26 -42.60
CA PRO A 18 -46.61 -11.70 -42.79
C PRO A 18 -47.14 -12.04 -44.23
N ASP A 19 -47.61 -13.28 -44.45
CA ASP A 19 -48.45 -13.82 -45.55
C ASP A 19 -47.85 -14.18 -46.94
N ALA A 20 -47.83 -15.49 -47.26
CA ALA A 20 -48.73 -16.15 -48.25
C ALA A 20 -48.11 -17.41 -48.93
N GLY A 21 -48.92 -18.50 -49.01
CA GLY A 21 -48.86 -19.55 -50.05
C GLY A 21 -48.08 -20.82 -49.68
N GLN A 22 -48.70 -21.91 -49.19
CA GLN A 22 -49.43 -22.97 -49.92
C GLN A 22 -48.61 -23.82 -50.92
N GLU A 23 -48.89 -25.14 -50.85
CA GLU A 23 -48.62 -26.24 -51.80
C GLU A 23 -47.38 -27.14 -51.57
N ALA A 24 -47.64 -28.29 -50.93
CA ALA A 24 -47.08 -29.61 -51.31
C ALA A 24 -47.55 -29.98 -52.75
N PRO A 25 -47.10 -31.05 -53.45
CA PRO A 25 -46.35 -32.24 -52.98
C PRO A 25 -45.29 -32.78 -53.99
N SER A 26 -44.76 -34.00 -53.72
CA SER A 26 -44.02 -34.89 -54.65
C SER A 26 -42.53 -34.55 -54.87
N GLN A 27 -41.58 -35.48 -55.04
CA GLN A 27 -41.66 -36.89 -55.43
C GLN A 27 -40.32 -37.64 -55.20
N ILE A 28 -40.39 -38.99 -55.07
CA ILE A 28 -39.31 -40.03 -55.19
C ILE A 28 -38.63 -40.41 -53.84
N ALA A 29 -38.90 -41.50 -53.10
CA ALA A 29 -39.45 -42.84 -53.38
C ALA A 29 -38.76 -43.58 -54.54
N GLN A 30 -38.08 -44.71 -54.40
CA GLN A 30 -38.11 -45.72 -53.35
C GLN A 30 -37.02 -46.76 -53.67
N ASN A 31 -36.53 -47.39 -52.61
CA ASN A 31 -36.27 -48.83 -52.45
C ASN A 31 -35.33 -49.58 -53.43
N VAL A 32 -34.49 -50.44 -52.87
CA VAL A 32 -34.79 -51.87 -52.63
C VAL A 32 -33.44 -52.57 -52.42
N SER A 33 -33.23 -53.18 -51.24
CA SER A 33 -32.23 -54.24 -51.06
C SER A 33 -32.72 -55.52 -51.73
N PRO A 34 -31.87 -56.36 -52.37
CA PRO A 34 -31.42 -57.57 -51.66
C PRO A 34 -30.11 -58.22 -52.19
N GLY A 35 -29.58 -59.23 -51.46
CA GLY A 35 -29.05 -60.44 -52.10
C GLY A 35 -27.54 -60.77 -51.97
N LYS A 36 -27.27 -61.79 -51.14
CA LYS A 36 -26.26 -62.88 -51.26
C LYS A 36 -25.09 -62.76 -52.27
N GLY A 37 -23.86 -62.94 -51.74
CA GLY A 37 -23.02 -64.14 -51.97
C GLY A 37 -22.09 -64.22 -53.19
N GLY A 38 -20.84 -64.65 -52.95
CA GLY A 38 -20.10 -65.53 -53.86
C GLY A 38 -18.79 -65.01 -54.47
N ASP A 39 -17.67 -65.38 -53.84
CA ASP A 39 -16.43 -65.95 -54.39
C ASP A 39 -15.79 -65.42 -55.70
N ASN A 40 -14.53 -65.00 -55.56
CA ASN A 40 -13.36 -65.56 -56.26
C ASN A 40 -12.09 -65.10 -55.52
N GLN A 41 -11.53 -65.94 -54.64
CA GLN A 41 -10.45 -66.92 -54.91
C GLN A 41 -9.12 -66.31 -55.36
N ALA A 42 -8.15 -66.31 -54.43
CA ALA A 42 -6.77 -66.82 -54.56
C ALA A 42 -5.91 -66.18 -53.42
N VAL A 43 -5.08 -66.85 -52.61
CA VAL A 43 -4.73 -68.25 -52.36
C VAL A 43 -4.19 -68.31 -50.92
N ASN A 44 -4.40 -69.47 -50.32
CA ASN A 44 -3.98 -69.93 -49.01
C ASN A 44 -2.47 -70.24 -48.95
N GLU A 45 -1.90 -70.12 -47.75
CA GLU A 45 -0.98 -71.10 -47.13
C GLU A 45 0.46 -71.34 -47.65
N HIS A 46 1.31 -71.63 -46.65
CA HIS A 46 2.47 -72.54 -46.70
C HIS A 46 3.70 -71.98 -47.42
N THR A 47 4.95 -72.19 -47.04
CA THR A 47 5.64 -72.97 -45.99
C THR A 47 7.13 -72.65 -46.19
N GLU A 48 7.92 -72.95 -45.17
CA GLU A 48 9.26 -73.54 -45.32
C GLU A 48 10.43 -72.71 -45.89
N LYS A 49 11.44 -72.65 -45.01
CA LYS A 49 12.81 -73.16 -45.20
C LYS A 49 13.86 -72.25 -45.83
N ASP A 50 14.97 -72.24 -45.10
CA ASP A 50 16.34 -72.43 -45.59
C ASP A 50 16.88 -71.32 -46.51
N LYS A 51 18.07 -70.76 -46.30
CA LYS A 51 19.28 -71.34 -45.72
C LYS A 51 20.37 -70.27 -45.73
N ASP A 52 21.37 -70.52 -44.90
CA ASP A 52 22.79 -70.26 -45.17
C ASP A 52 23.27 -68.80 -45.17
N ASN A 53 23.63 -68.35 -43.97
CA ASN A 53 25.03 -68.12 -43.54
C ASN A 53 26.09 -68.48 -44.62
N PRO A 54 27.17 -67.71 -44.80
CA PRO A 54 28.28 -67.75 -43.83
C PRO A 54 28.99 -66.37 -43.74
N ALA A 55 29.94 -66.05 -42.86
CA ALA A 55 30.68 -66.78 -41.86
C ALA A 55 31.39 -65.71 -40.99
N THR A 56 31.34 -65.88 -39.68
CA THR A 56 32.47 -65.62 -38.75
C THR A 56 33.57 -66.69 -39.01
N PRO A 57 34.83 -66.65 -38.49
CA PRO A 57 35.23 -66.07 -37.19
C PRO A 57 36.69 -65.55 -37.13
N THR A 58 37.10 -64.96 -36.00
CA THR A 58 38.23 -65.43 -35.14
C THR A 58 38.69 -64.32 -34.19
N GLU A 59 38.34 -64.47 -32.92
CA GLU A 59 39.13 -64.13 -31.71
C GLU A 59 40.43 -65.00 -31.68
N PRO A 60 41.47 -64.80 -30.80
CA PRO A 60 41.31 -64.41 -29.39
C PRO A 60 42.50 -63.71 -28.64
N LEU A 61 42.20 -63.26 -27.41
CA LEU A 61 43.10 -63.17 -26.23
C LEU A 61 44.14 -62.03 -26.14
N HIS A 62 43.89 -61.02 -25.30
CA HIS A 62 44.21 -61.11 -23.87
C HIS A 62 43.72 -59.88 -23.09
N ASP A 63 43.05 -60.18 -21.98
CA ASP A 63 42.57 -59.34 -20.89
C ASP A 63 41.49 -58.32 -21.26
N GLU A 64 40.32 -58.91 -21.49
CA GLU A 64 39.03 -58.24 -21.47
C GLU A 64 38.71 -57.64 -20.09
N PRO A 65 38.18 -56.41 -20.10
CA PRO A 65 37.59 -55.70 -18.99
C PRO A 65 36.09 -55.99 -18.85
N ASP A 66 35.58 -55.65 -17.67
CA ASP A 66 34.19 -55.80 -17.23
C ASP A 66 33.12 -55.16 -18.16
N PRO A 67 31.86 -55.62 -18.05
CA PRO A 67 30.86 -55.58 -19.11
C PRO A 67 30.10 -54.24 -19.25
N VAL A 68 29.75 -53.95 -20.51
CA VAL A 68 28.41 -53.51 -20.95
C VAL A 68 27.91 -52.15 -20.45
N VAL A 69 28.17 -51.09 -21.22
CA VAL A 69 27.11 -50.33 -21.90
C VAL A 69 27.66 -49.91 -23.26
N ASP A 70 27.30 -50.61 -24.33
CA ASP A 70 27.68 -50.27 -25.70
C ASP A 70 26.43 -50.05 -26.58
N VAL A 71 26.61 -49.14 -27.54
CA VAL A 71 25.63 -48.51 -28.45
C VAL A 71 25.11 -49.52 -29.50
N PRO A 72 24.11 -49.21 -30.38
CA PRO A 72 24.47 -48.46 -31.59
C PRO A 72 23.40 -47.56 -32.28
N ASN A 73 23.91 -46.46 -32.85
CA ASN A 73 23.72 -45.91 -34.22
C ASN A 73 22.48 -45.12 -34.69
N SER A 74 22.70 -43.83 -35.01
CA SER A 74 22.69 -43.10 -36.32
C SER A 74 21.90 -43.65 -37.56
N PRO A 75 21.63 -42.87 -38.65
CA PRO A 75 20.71 -41.72 -38.86
C PRO A 75 19.86 -41.75 -40.19
N THR A 76 19.01 -40.72 -40.42
CA THR A 76 18.36 -40.14 -41.66
C THR A 76 16.95 -40.60 -42.16
N PRO A 77 16.03 -39.66 -42.53
CA PRO A 77 14.79 -39.55 -41.74
C PRO A 77 13.45 -39.42 -42.51
N VAL A 78 12.35 -39.71 -41.80
CA VAL A 78 10.92 -39.38 -42.09
C VAL A 78 10.22 -40.35 -43.09
N PRO A 79 9.06 -40.95 -42.76
CA PRO A 79 7.93 -40.33 -42.07
C PRO A 79 7.41 -41.05 -40.83
N THR A 80 6.63 -40.34 -40.03
CA THR A 80 5.92 -40.77 -38.79
C THR A 80 6.76 -40.94 -37.50
N ALA A 81 6.69 -39.88 -36.68
CA ALA A 81 6.51 -39.81 -35.22
C ALA A 81 7.36 -40.71 -34.26
N THR A 82 8.55 -40.25 -33.87
CA THR A 82 9.00 -39.86 -32.49
C THR A 82 10.54 -39.64 -32.41
N SER A 83 10.94 -38.85 -31.38
CA SER A 83 12.27 -38.56 -30.77
C SER A 83 13.28 -37.59 -31.43
N ASP A 84 13.39 -36.38 -30.88
CA ASP A 84 14.65 -35.76 -30.45
C ASP A 84 14.37 -35.04 -29.13
N ASP A 85 14.96 -35.58 -28.06
CA ASP A 85 14.95 -35.08 -26.69
C ASP A 85 16.34 -34.46 -26.48
N GLN A 86 16.47 -33.15 -26.65
CA GLN A 86 17.28 -32.39 -25.70
C GLN A 86 16.29 -31.87 -24.67
N ALA A 87 16.20 -32.63 -23.58
CA ALA A 87 15.81 -32.09 -22.31
C ALA A 87 16.52 -30.74 -22.16
N PRO A 88 15.81 -29.62 -21.93
CA PRO A 88 16.46 -28.50 -21.30
C PRO A 88 17.07 -29.09 -20.04
N SER A 89 18.40 -29.05 -19.97
CA SER A 89 19.20 -29.53 -18.84
C SER A 89 18.43 -29.24 -17.56
N ASN A 90 17.98 -30.32 -16.91
CA ASN A 90 17.44 -30.29 -15.56
C ASN A 90 18.39 -29.42 -14.74
N PRO A 91 17.94 -28.29 -14.17
CA PRO A 91 18.69 -27.70 -13.08
C PRO A 91 18.58 -28.71 -11.94
N SER A 92 19.60 -29.58 -11.83
CA SER A 92 19.99 -30.36 -10.65
C SER A 92 18.86 -30.90 -9.77
N SER A 93 18.74 -32.24 -9.74
CA SER A 93 18.04 -33.04 -8.74
C SER A 93 17.94 -32.37 -7.36
N PRO A 94 16.73 -32.23 -6.76
CA PRO A 94 16.58 -31.60 -5.45
C PRO A 94 16.92 -32.61 -4.36
N LEU A 95 18.20 -32.95 -4.21
CA LEU A 95 18.68 -33.75 -3.08
C LEU A 95 19.51 -32.94 -2.07
N ASP A 96 19.37 -31.61 -2.12
CA ASP A 96 19.82 -30.66 -1.08
C ASP A 96 18.66 -29.70 -0.68
N GLY A 97 17.40 -30.12 -0.91
CA GLY A 97 16.37 -29.27 -1.52
C GLY A 97 15.48 -28.47 -0.58
N VAL A 98 15.57 -27.15 -0.69
CA VAL A 98 14.47 -26.21 -0.41
C VAL A 98 13.78 -25.88 -1.74
N VAL A 99 12.49 -26.14 -1.86
CA VAL A 99 11.63 -25.63 -2.95
C VAL A 99 10.80 -24.50 -2.37
N SER A 100 10.97 -23.27 -2.85
CA SER A 100 10.20 -22.10 -2.37
C SER A 100 9.56 -21.36 -3.54
N LEU A 101 8.25 -21.18 -3.46
CA LEU A 101 7.45 -20.41 -4.40
C LEU A 101 7.00 -19.13 -3.69
N THR A 102 7.54 -17.98 -4.07
CA THR A 102 7.20 -16.67 -3.46
C THR A 102 6.15 -15.89 -4.26
N PHE A 103 5.76 -16.40 -5.44
CA PHE A 103 4.78 -15.79 -6.35
C PHE A 103 5.10 -14.33 -6.78
N GLU A 104 6.30 -13.83 -6.49
CA GLU A 104 6.74 -12.46 -6.83
C GLU A 104 6.96 -12.27 -8.34
N SER A 105 7.19 -13.36 -9.06
CA SER A 105 7.35 -13.38 -10.51
C SER A 105 6.82 -14.69 -11.11
N PRO A 106 6.26 -14.66 -12.32
CA PRO A 106 5.86 -15.88 -13.02
C PRO A 106 7.03 -16.85 -13.24
N THR A 107 6.80 -18.15 -13.02
CA THR A 107 7.80 -19.20 -13.23
C THR A 107 7.50 -19.96 -14.52
N ARG A 108 8.36 -19.83 -15.54
CA ARG A 108 8.14 -20.46 -16.85
C ARG A 108 8.08 -21.99 -16.77
N GLY A 109 7.24 -22.62 -17.61
CA GLY A 109 7.13 -24.08 -17.69
C GLY A 109 6.34 -24.74 -16.56
N THR A 110 5.78 -23.93 -15.66
CA THR A 110 4.92 -24.37 -14.56
C THR A 110 3.44 -24.16 -14.92
N ILE A 111 2.51 -24.66 -14.09
CA ILE A 111 1.07 -24.52 -14.32
C ILE A 111 0.72 -23.04 -14.42
N ALA A 112 0.08 -22.67 -15.53
CA ALA A 112 -0.31 -21.30 -15.81
C ALA A 112 -1.56 -20.88 -15.03
N ASP A 113 -1.56 -19.64 -14.56
CA ASP A 113 -2.71 -18.93 -14.02
C ASP A 113 -3.72 -18.56 -15.14
N LYS A 114 -4.82 -17.89 -14.80
CA LYS A 114 -5.87 -17.49 -15.74
C LYS A 114 -5.37 -16.61 -16.88
N ASN A 115 -4.28 -15.86 -16.64
CA ASN A 115 -3.67 -14.94 -17.58
C ASN A 115 -2.54 -15.58 -18.41
N GLY A 116 -2.19 -16.84 -18.13
CA GLY A 116 -1.11 -17.56 -18.81
C GLY A 116 0.24 -17.45 -18.13
N LEU A 117 0.29 -16.89 -16.92
CA LEU A 117 1.51 -16.71 -16.14
C LEU A 117 1.80 -17.97 -15.31
N GLY A 118 3.00 -18.52 -15.43
CA GLY A 118 3.37 -19.71 -14.67
C GLY A 118 3.41 -19.45 -13.16
N THR A 119 2.75 -20.27 -12.37
CA THR A 119 2.56 -20.06 -10.92
C THR A 119 3.72 -20.55 -10.06
N GLY A 120 4.66 -21.32 -10.61
CA GLY A 120 5.68 -22.03 -9.84
C GLY A 120 5.31 -23.49 -9.52
N PHE A 121 4.01 -23.81 -9.46
CA PHE A 121 3.56 -25.20 -9.28
C PHE A 121 3.75 -26.00 -10.56
N THR A 122 4.45 -27.13 -10.49
CA THR A 122 4.79 -27.93 -11.68
C THR A 122 3.79 -29.03 -11.97
N HIS A 123 3.01 -29.46 -10.98
CA HIS A 123 2.12 -30.61 -11.08
C HIS A 123 0.76 -30.33 -10.44
N ARG A 124 -0.23 -31.14 -10.78
CA ARG A 124 -1.49 -31.21 -10.04
C ARG A 124 -1.52 -32.52 -9.27
N MET A 125 -2.35 -32.60 -8.23
CA MET A 125 -2.65 -33.89 -7.64
C MET A 125 -3.17 -34.86 -8.73
N PRO A 126 -2.56 -36.04 -8.90
CA PRO A 126 -2.99 -36.98 -9.94
C PRO A 126 -4.46 -37.38 -9.78
N GLY A 127 -5.24 -37.16 -10.84
CA GLY A 127 -6.70 -37.33 -10.87
C GLY A 127 -7.51 -36.04 -10.76
N THR A 128 -6.86 -34.88 -10.63
CA THR A 128 -7.52 -33.56 -10.61
C THR A 128 -7.20 -32.71 -11.85
N GLY A 129 -8.00 -31.67 -12.08
CA GLY A 129 -7.69 -30.62 -13.07
C GLY A 129 -7.70 -31.06 -14.54
N GLY A 130 -8.23 -32.25 -14.86
CA GLY A 130 -8.32 -32.77 -16.23
C GLY A 130 -9.16 -31.90 -17.17
N SER A 131 -9.97 -30.97 -16.66
CA SER A 131 -10.68 -29.96 -17.45
C SER A 131 -9.77 -28.82 -17.94
N TRP A 132 -8.53 -28.70 -17.43
CA TRP A 132 -7.66 -27.54 -17.61
C TRP A 132 -6.35 -27.86 -18.34
N PRO A 133 -6.35 -28.05 -19.67
CA PRO A 133 -5.13 -28.32 -20.45
C PRO A 133 -4.36 -27.04 -20.85
N GLY A 134 -4.49 -25.95 -20.10
CA GLY A 134 -3.88 -24.65 -20.40
C GLY A 134 -3.85 -23.76 -19.16
N ASN A 135 -4.29 -22.51 -19.30
CA ASN A 135 -4.47 -21.57 -18.20
C ASN A 135 -5.52 -22.10 -17.21
N ASP A 136 -5.22 -22.07 -15.91
CA ASP A 136 -6.21 -22.37 -14.88
C ASP A 136 -7.00 -21.11 -14.53
N PRO A 137 -8.32 -21.04 -14.85
CA PRO A 137 -9.11 -19.84 -14.58
C PRO A 137 -9.29 -19.57 -13.07
N ASN A 138 -8.97 -20.53 -12.22
CA ASN A 138 -9.13 -20.46 -10.77
C ASN A 138 -7.84 -20.09 -10.05
N MET A 139 -6.77 -19.83 -10.79
CA MET A 139 -5.52 -19.32 -10.26
C MET A 139 -5.26 -17.93 -10.84
N ASP A 140 -4.92 -16.98 -10.00
CA ASP A 140 -4.56 -15.62 -10.41
C ASP A 140 -3.28 -15.22 -9.71
N LEU A 141 -2.20 -15.10 -10.48
CA LEU A 141 -0.91 -14.69 -9.97
C LEU A 141 -0.92 -13.16 -9.83
N LEU A 142 -1.04 -12.69 -8.60
CA LEU A 142 -1.04 -11.27 -8.26
C LEU A 142 0.40 -10.81 -8.16
N SER A 143 0.83 -9.97 -9.09
CA SER A 143 2.23 -9.56 -9.16
C SER A 143 2.64 -8.58 -8.07
N ARG A 144 1.69 -7.87 -7.39
CA ARG A 144 1.98 -6.97 -6.25
C ARG A 144 0.79 -6.83 -5.26
N PRO A 145 0.93 -7.31 -4.00
CA PRO A 145 2.03 -8.16 -3.51
C PRO A 145 2.05 -9.51 -4.26
N GLY A 146 3.25 -10.08 -4.45
CA GLY A 146 3.48 -11.40 -5.05
C GLY A 146 2.70 -12.46 -4.31
N ARG A 147 1.55 -12.86 -4.84
CA ARG A 147 0.64 -13.82 -4.21
C ARG A 147 -0.03 -14.67 -5.26
N LEU A 148 -0.39 -15.89 -4.89
CA LEU A 148 -1.30 -16.70 -5.67
C LEU A 148 -2.70 -16.65 -5.05
N LEU A 149 -3.65 -16.11 -5.81
CA LEU A 149 -5.06 -16.21 -5.46
C LEU A 149 -5.64 -17.50 -6.03
N LEU A 150 -6.08 -18.41 -5.16
CA LEU A 150 -6.82 -19.60 -5.54
C LEU A 150 -8.31 -19.39 -5.35
N THR A 151 -9.11 -19.67 -6.37
CA THR A 151 -10.57 -19.69 -6.30
C THR A 151 -11.06 -21.14 -6.20
N SER A 152 -11.89 -21.48 -5.21
CA SER A 152 -12.43 -22.82 -5.08
C SER A 152 -13.40 -23.15 -6.22
N THR A 153 -13.54 -24.45 -6.50
CA THR A 153 -14.54 -24.96 -7.44
C THR A 153 -15.37 -26.03 -6.78
N ARG A 154 -16.65 -26.12 -7.20
CA ARG A 154 -17.64 -27.08 -6.68
C ARG A 154 -17.20 -28.50 -6.93
N SER A 155 -16.36 -29.00 -6.04
CA SER A 155 -15.64 -30.25 -6.14
C SER A 155 -15.39 -30.79 -4.74
N GLY A 156 -15.21 -32.10 -4.61
CA GLY A 156 -15.11 -32.77 -3.33
C GLY A 156 -14.16 -33.95 -3.41
N ILE A 157 -13.29 -34.06 -2.42
CA ILE A 157 -12.25 -35.09 -2.38
C ILE A 157 -12.60 -36.27 -1.45
N SER A 158 -13.86 -36.41 -1.04
CA SER A 158 -14.33 -37.55 -0.25
C SER A 158 -14.42 -38.86 -1.05
N MET A 159 -14.69 -40.00 -0.39
CA MET A 159 -14.81 -41.30 -1.06
C MET A 159 -15.73 -41.25 -2.28
N GLY A 160 -15.16 -41.53 -3.45
CA GLY A 160 -15.85 -41.51 -4.75
C GLY A 160 -15.64 -40.24 -5.57
N GLY A 161 -15.19 -39.15 -4.94
CA GLY A 161 -14.87 -37.87 -5.57
C GLY A 161 -16.08 -37.18 -6.22
N SER A 162 -16.15 -35.86 -6.16
CA SER A 162 -17.11 -35.10 -6.95
C SER A 162 -16.39 -34.04 -7.76
N ASN A 163 -16.72 -33.99 -9.06
CA ASN A 163 -16.22 -32.98 -9.99
C ASN A 163 -14.67 -32.82 -10.02
N LEU A 164 -13.92 -33.91 -9.82
CA LEU A 164 -12.46 -33.90 -9.68
C LEU A 164 -11.73 -33.27 -10.87
N ALA A 165 -12.28 -33.38 -12.08
CA ALA A 165 -11.71 -32.76 -13.28
C ALA A 165 -11.61 -31.22 -13.17
N ASN A 166 -12.45 -30.58 -12.34
CA ASN A 166 -12.44 -29.14 -12.11
C ASN A 166 -11.79 -28.74 -10.78
N MET A 167 -11.33 -29.70 -9.97
CA MET A 167 -10.74 -29.45 -8.65
C MET A 167 -9.43 -28.67 -8.74
N VAL A 168 -9.28 -27.67 -7.88
CA VAL A 168 -8.08 -26.84 -7.76
C VAL A 168 -7.13 -27.48 -6.77
N ALA A 169 -6.13 -28.19 -7.29
CA ALA A 169 -5.10 -28.87 -6.51
C ALA A 169 -3.68 -28.75 -7.13
N PRO A 170 -3.14 -27.51 -7.30
CA PRO A 170 -1.77 -27.32 -7.77
C PRO A 170 -0.73 -27.74 -6.72
N GLY A 171 0.42 -28.22 -7.19
CA GLY A 171 1.49 -28.74 -6.35
C GLY A 171 2.81 -28.95 -7.10
N ILE A 172 3.74 -29.62 -6.44
CA ILE A 172 5.01 -30.08 -6.97
C ILE A 172 5.12 -31.60 -6.81
N LEU A 173 6.02 -32.22 -7.56
CA LEU A 173 6.42 -33.61 -7.40
C LEU A 173 7.80 -33.64 -6.76
N LEU A 174 7.93 -34.36 -5.63
CA LEU A 174 9.22 -34.76 -5.09
C LEU A 174 9.48 -36.22 -5.42
N GLU A 175 10.55 -36.48 -6.16
CA GLU A 175 10.97 -37.82 -6.55
C GLU A 175 12.02 -38.36 -5.57
N GLY A 176 11.98 -39.66 -5.29
CA GLY A 176 12.95 -40.33 -4.41
C GLY A 176 12.94 -39.91 -2.93
N ILE A 177 11.82 -39.41 -2.42
CA ILE A 177 11.64 -38.89 -1.06
C ILE A 177 11.30 -39.96 -0.01
N GLY A 178 11.16 -41.23 -0.40
CA GLY A 178 10.80 -42.34 0.50
C GLY A 178 11.71 -42.38 1.75
N GLY A 179 11.10 -42.38 2.93
CA GLY A 179 11.78 -42.38 4.23
C GLY A 179 12.53 -41.10 4.61
N GLN A 180 12.51 -40.03 3.79
CA GLN A 180 13.17 -38.76 4.11
C GLN A 180 12.27 -37.81 4.91
N ASP A 181 12.83 -37.05 5.83
CA ASP A 181 12.10 -36.03 6.57
C ASP A 181 11.90 -34.77 5.74
N PHE A 182 10.73 -34.16 5.86
CA PHE A 182 10.41 -32.91 5.17
C PHE A 182 9.39 -32.07 5.94
N SER A 183 9.31 -30.80 5.58
CA SER A 183 8.21 -29.92 5.97
C SER A 183 7.65 -29.16 4.77
N ILE A 184 6.37 -28.86 4.82
CA ILE A 184 5.63 -28.01 3.87
C ILE A 184 5.06 -26.86 4.68
N SER A 185 5.30 -25.62 4.26
CA SER A 185 4.73 -24.43 4.87
C SER A 185 4.18 -23.47 3.83
N ALA A 186 3.11 -22.77 4.19
CA ALA A 186 2.55 -21.71 3.37
C ALA A 186 1.85 -20.69 4.27
N LYS A 187 1.96 -19.42 3.89
CA LYS A 187 1.24 -18.34 4.55
C LYS A 187 -0.04 -18.01 3.78
N PHE A 188 -1.16 -18.22 4.45
CA PHE A 188 -2.48 -17.88 3.95
C PHE A 188 -2.92 -16.55 4.55
N TYR A 189 -3.42 -15.66 3.70
CA TYR A 189 -3.99 -14.39 4.12
C TYR A 189 -5.52 -14.45 4.10
N ASN A 190 -6.14 -13.86 5.12
CA ASN A 190 -7.58 -13.70 5.20
C ASN A 190 -8.31 -15.02 4.91
N VAL A 191 -8.02 -16.10 5.65
CA VAL A 191 -8.59 -17.44 5.39
C VAL A 191 -10.11 -17.38 5.48
N GLN A 192 -10.82 -17.77 4.41
CA GLN A 192 -12.29 -17.73 4.32
C GLN A 192 -12.86 -19.13 4.12
N THR A 193 -13.23 -19.86 5.18
CA THR A 193 -13.98 -21.14 5.10
C THR A 193 -15.35 -20.99 5.74
N ASN A 194 -16.23 -20.23 5.09
CA ASN A 194 -17.45 -19.71 5.73
C ASN A 194 -18.62 -20.70 5.84
N GLN A 195 -18.51 -21.89 5.24
CA GLN A 195 -19.55 -22.92 5.18
C GLN A 195 -18.99 -24.30 5.49
N ALA A 196 -19.89 -25.21 5.90
CA ALA A 196 -19.53 -26.53 6.43
C ALA A 196 -18.88 -27.50 5.41
N SER A 197 -18.78 -27.13 4.14
CA SER A 197 -18.21 -27.97 3.07
C SER A 197 -16.94 -27.38 2.45
N ASP A 198 -16.46 -26.26 2.99
CA ASP A 198 -15.34 -25.52 2.43
C ASP A 198 -14.02 -26.10 2.94
N ILE A 199 -13.07 -26.24 2.03
CA ILE A 199 -11.79 -26.91 2.27
C ILE A 199 -10.67 -26.09 1.63
N LEU A 200 -9.69 -25.68 2.44
CA LEU A 200 -8.42 -25.10 1.99
C LEU A 200 -7.29 -25.76 2.77
N VAL A 201 -6.59 -26.69 2.14
CA VAL A 201 -5.68 -27.63 2.83
C VAL A 201 -4.41 -27.85 2.04
N PHE A 202 -3.33 -28.23 2.70
CA PHE A 202 -2.27 -28.97 2.02
C PHE A 202 -2.77 -30.35 1.63
N PHE A 203 -2.23 -30.88 0.54
CA PHE A 203 -2.31 -32.30 0.23
C PHE A 203 -0.91 -32.89 0.09
N VAL A 204 -0.77 -34.17 0.47
CA VAL A 204 0.43 -34.98 0.20
C VAL A 204 0.01 -36.39 -0.18
N GLY A 205 0.47 -36.92 -1.32
CA GLY A 205 0.06 -38.25 -1.75
C GLY A 205 0.52 -38.64 -3.14
N THR A 206 0.01 -39.77 -3.62
CA THR A 206 0.27 -40.28 -4.97
C THR A 206 -0.91 -40.11 -5.91
N SER A 207 -2.12 -39.88 -5.38
CA SER A 207 -3.33 -39.59 -6.18
C SER A 207 -4.50 -39.08 -5.33
N VAL A 208 -5.58 -38.65 -5.98
CA VAL A 208 -6.89 -38.38 -5.36
C VAL A 208 -7.43 -39.54 -4.51
N ASN A 209 -6.96 -40.77 -4.70
CA ASN A 209 -7.39 -41.93 -3.90
C ASN A 209 -6.41 -42.32 -2.79
N LYS A 210 -5.18 -41.77 -2.83
CA LYS A 210 -4.08 -42.09 -1.90
C LYS A 210 -3.35 -40.81 -1.52
N HIS A 211 -3.87 -40.11 -0.53
CA HIS A 211 -3.33 -38.84 -0.05
C HIS A 211 -3.72 -38.56 1.40
N ILE A 212 -3.02 -37.62 2.02
CA ILE A 212 -3.46 -36.90 3.21
C ILE A 212 -3.83 -35.47 2.84
N ILE A 213 -4.69 -34.86 3.66
CA ILE A 213 -5.02 -33.44 3.67
C ILE A 213 -4.85 -32.87 5.07
N ALA A 214 -4.33 -31.65 5.15
CA ALA A 214 -4.08 -30.98 6.42
C ALA A 214 -4.27 -29.46 6.27
N GLY A 215 -5.16 -28.85 7.06
CA GLY A 215 -5.44 -27.41 6.99
C GLY A 215 -6.87 -27.04 7.36
N PHE A 216 -7.44 -26.06 6.68
CA PHE A 216 -8.71 -25.42 7.02
C PHE A 216 -9.90 -26.17 6.43
N HIS A 217 -10.91 -26.43 7.26
CA HIS A 217 -12.17 -27.04 6.84
C HIS A 217 -13.31 -26.51 7.69
N SER A 218 -14.42 -26.09 7.07
CA SER A 218 -15.54 -25.46 7.78
C SER A 218 -15.14 -24.19 8.57
N PRO A 219 -16.11 -23.41 9.09
CA PRO A 219 -15.78 -22.27 9.93
C PRO A 219 -15.07 -22.72 11.21
N ASN A 220 -13.88 -22.15 11.42
CA ASN A 220 -13.08 -22.28 12.64
C ASN A 220 -12.49 -23.67 12.95
N GLN A 221 -12.34 -24.54 11.95
CA GLN A 221 -11.88 -25.91 12.18
C GLN A 221 -10.64 -26.25 11.35
N ILE A 222 -9.59 -26.71 12.04
CA ILE A 222 -8.40 -27.31 11.42
C ILE A 222 -8.61 -28.83 11.38
N ILE A 223 -8.28 -29.45 10.25
CA ILE A 223 -8.37 -30.90 10.03
C ILE A 223 -7.01 -31.47 9.65
N PHE A 224 -6.78 -32.71 10.06
CA PHE A 224 -5.74 -33.57 9.53
C PHE A 224 -6.33 -34.98 9.29
N GLY A 225 -6.37 -35.41 8.03
CA GLY A 225 -6.95 -36.68 7.61
C GLY A 225 -6.54 -37.09 6.20
N GLY A 226 -7.18 -38.08 5.58
CA GLY A 226 -6.82 -38.54 4.24
C GLY A 226 -7.57 -39.77 3.71
N HIS A 227 -7.09 -40.28 2.57
CA HIS A 227 -7.53 -41.50 1.89
C HIS A 227 -6.35 -42.45 1.69
N THR A 228 -6.54 -43.73 2.00
CA THR A 228 -5.50 -44.78 1.89
C THR A 228 -5.65 -45.66 0.64
N GLY A 229 -6.69 -45.41 -0.17
CA GLY A 229 -7.09 -46.24 -1.31
C GLY A 229 -8.06 -47.37 -0.94
N GLU A 230 -8.10 -47.78 0.34
CA GLU A 230 -9.02 -48.82 0.85
C GLU A 230 -10.11 -48.26 1.78
N GLY A 231 -9.99 -46.98 2.18
CA GLY A 231 -10.96 -46.26 3.00
C GLY A 231 -10.54 -44.81 3.29
N THR A 232 -11.33 -44.11 4.10
CA THR A 232 -10.98 -42.80 4.68
C THR A 232 -10.30 -42.96 6.03
N PHE A 233 -9.36 -42.06 6.32
CA PHE A 233 -8.79 -41.88 7.65
C PHE A 233 -9.12 -40.47 8.16
N PRO A 234 -10.05 -40.31 9.11
CA PRO A 234 -10.12 -39.13 9.95
C PRO A 234 -9.45 -39.46 11.30
N PHE A 235 -8.93 -38.53 12.11
CA PHE A 235 -9.74 -37.90 13.16
C PHE A 235 -8.96 -36.92 14.07
N GLU A 236 -7.95 -36.21 13.59
CA GLU A 236 -7.50 -35.03 14.33
C GLU A 236 -8.19 -33.79 13.76
N GLN A 237 -9.12 -33.26 14.55
CA GLN A 237 -9.78 -31.99 14.31
C GLN A 237 -9.71 -31.18 15.60
N THR A 238 -9.63 -29.86 15.48
CA THR A 238 -9.70 -28.97 16.64
C THR A 238 -10.98 -29.23 17.44
N GLN A 239 -10.86 -29.41 18.76
CA GLN A 239 -12.00 -29.76 19.63
C GLN A 239 -13.05 -28.65 19.67
N ALA A 240 -14.32 -29.02 19.88
CA ALA A 240 -15.41 -28.07 20.03
C ALA A 240 -15.12 -27.07 21.18
N GLY A 241 -15.07 -25.77 20.86
CA GLY A 241 -14.78 -24.70 21.80
C GLY A 241 -13.34 -24.18 21.79
N HIS A 242 -12.44 -24.84 21.07
CA HIS A 242 -11.10 -24.36 20.74
C HIS A 242 -10.98 -24.19 19.23
N PRO A 243 -11.52 -23.11 18.65
CA PRO A 243 -11.39 -22.86 17.22
C PRO A 243 -9.91 -22.78 16.86
N GLY A 244 -9.49 -23.53 15.83
CA GLY A 244 -8.10 -23.47 15.37
C GLY A 244 -7.76 -22.13 14.72
N PHE A 245 -8.76 -21.47 14.14
CA PHE A 245 -8.67 -20.14 13.56
C PHE A 245 -10.06 -19.51 13.47
N ILE A 246 -10.13 -18.25 13.06
CA ILE A 246 -11.36 -17.53 12.75
C ILE A 246 -11.33 -17.10 11.27
N PRO A 247 -12.43 -17.26 10.50
CA PRO A 247 -12.47 -16.71 9.15
C PRO A 247 -12.10 -15.23 9.12
N GLY A 248 -11.09 -14.89 8.32
CA GLY A 248 -10.43 -13.59 8.31
C GLY A 248 -9.02 -13.57 8.89
N ASP A 249 -8.57 -14.63 9.56
CA ASP A 249 -7.22 -14.71 10.11
C ASP A 249 -6.16 -14.93 9.02
N ASP A 250 -4.97 -14.40 9.27
CA ASP A 250 -3.76 -14.67 8.51
C ASP A 250 -2.99 -15.79 9.23
N ILE A 251 -2.66 -16.86 8.53
CA ILE A 251 -2.17 -18.08 9.16
C ILE A 251 -0.96 -18.61 8.41
N LEU A 252 0.13 -18.85 9.14
CA LEU A 252 1.22 -19.69 8.67
C LEU A 252 0.87 -21.14 9.05
N LEU A 253 0.63 -21.98 8.04
CA LEU A 253 0.36 -23.40 8.23
C LEU A 253 1.64 -24.20 7.94
N THR A 254 1.92 -25.25 8.71
CA THR A 254 3.11 -26.10 8.52
C THR A 254 2.77 -27.57 8.77
N LEU A 255 2.93 -28.41 7.75
CA LEU A 255 2.83 -29.88 7.82
C LEU A 255 4.25 -30.47 7.79
N SER A 256 4.58 -31.37 8.71
CA SER A 256 5.93 -31.98 8.77
C SER A 256 5.85 -33.50 8.88
N ARG A 257 6.83 -34.18 8.27
CA ARG A 257 7.16 -35.59 8.52
C ARG A 257 8.55 -35.67 9.14
N GLN A 258 8.65 -36.27 10.33
CA GLN A 258 9.90 -36.47 11.07
C GLN A 258 9.96 -37.91 11.59
N GLN A 259 10.95 -38.69 11.13
CA GLN A 259 11.15 -40.08 11.52
C GLN A 259 9.90 -40.97 11.37
N GLY A 260 9.06 -40.69 10.35
CA GLY A 260 7.79 -41.40 10.11
C GLY A 260 6.59 -40.89 10.92
N GLU A 261 6.79 -39.85 11.73
CA GLU A 261 5.72 -39.17 12.46
C GLU A 261 5.31 -37.87 11.76
N TRP A 262 4.00 -37.68 11.59
CA TRP A 262 3.45 -36.53 10.89
C TRP A 262 2.76 -35.57 11.85
N SER A 263 3.00 -34.26 11.70
CA SER A 263 2.38 -33.23 12.55
C SER A 263 1.93 -32.03 11.74
N LEU A 264 0.86 -31.37 12.21
CA LEU A 264 0.37 -30.11 11.65
C LEU A 264 0.43 -29.03 12.71
N ALA A 265 1.09 -27.91 12.40
CA ALA A 265 1.11 -26.71 13.22
C ALA A 265 0.49 -25.55 12.46
N TRP A 266 -0.23 -24.68 13.17
CA TRP A 266 -0.67 -23.40 12.64
C TRP A 266 -0.24 -22.29 13.59
N LYS A 267 0.37 -21.26 13.01
CA LYS A 267 0.66 -20.01 13.70
C LYS A 267 -0.30 -18.96 13.16
N ASP A 268 -1.25 -18.61 14.00
CA ASP A 268 -2.16 -17.51 13.71
C ASP A 268 -1.39 -16.19 13.85
N LEU A 269 -1.25 -15.48 12.73
CA LEU A 269 -0.53 -14.22 12.63
C LEU A 269 -1.43 -13.04 13.02
N THR A 270 -2.75 -13.22 12.98
CA THR A 270 -3.75 -12.25 13.43
C THR A 270 -3.94 -12.32 14.94
N ILE A 271 -4.12 -13.52 15.48
CA ILE A 271 -4.33 -13.81 16.90
C ILE A 271 -3.31 -14.86 17.37
N PRO A 272 -2.07 -14.47 17.73
CA PRO A 272 -1.02 -15.43 18.09
C PRO A 272 -1.39 -16.45 19.17
N SER A 273 -2.29 -16.11 20.10
CA SER A 273 -2.78 -17.03 21.14
C SER A 273 -3.73 -18.13 20.64
N ALA A 274 -4.25 -18.01 19.41
CA ALA A 274 -5.04 -19.04 18.74
C ALA A 274 -4.17 -20.04 17.95
N SER A 275 -2.85 -19.81 17.89
CA SER A 275 -1.88 -20.78 17.34
C SER A 275 -1.95 -22.11 18.08
N GLY A 276 -1.67 -23.19 17.36
CA GLY A 276 -1.69 -24.53 17.93
C GLY A 276 -1.09 -25.57 17.00
N SER A 277 -1.23 -26.84 17.41
CA SER A 277 -0.78 -27.99 16.65
C SER A 277 -1.69 -29.19 16.88
N LEU A 278 -1.77 -30.07 15.89
CA LEU A 278 -2.32 -31.42 15.98
C LEU A 278 -1.16 -32.41 16.17
N THR A 279 -1.42 -33.49 16.91
CA THR A 279 -0.43 -34.44 17.43
C THR A 279 0.23 -35.28 16.31
N GLU A 280 1.35 -35.93 16.66
CA GLU A 280 2.12 -36.85 15.83
C GLU A 280 1.29 -38.09 15.43
N VAL A 281 1.12 -38.30 14.13
CA VAL A 281 0.44 -39.45 13.54
C VAL A 281 1.41 -40.22 12.66
N SER A 282 1.56 -41.52 12.93
CA SER A 282 2.32 -42.42 12.05
C SER A 282 1.49 -42.79 10.81
N ILE A 283 2.08 -42.65 9.60
CA ILE A 283 1.42 -42.97 8.32
C ILE A 283 2.34 -43.87 7.46
N PRO A 284 2.59 -45.13 7.88
CA PRO A 284 3.64 -45.97 7.30
C PRO A 284 3.51 -46.20 5.79
N TRP A 285 2.28 -46.29 5.27
CA TRP A 285 2.06 -46.52 3.84
C TRP A 285 2.52 -45.34 2.97
N LEU A 286 2.50 -44.12 3.51
CA LEU A 286 2.91 -42.90 2.83
C LEU A 286 4.40 -42.61 3.05
N ASP A 287 4.96 -43.08 4.17
CA ASP A 287 6.38 -42.94 4.52
C ASP A 287 7.31 -43.57 3.49
N ASP A 288 6.95 -44.76 3.01
CA ASP A 288 7.73 -45.55 2.05
C ASP A 288 7.48 -45.18 0.58
N GLN A 289 6.61 -44.20 0.29
CA GLN A 289 6.35 -43.82 -1.11
C GLN A 289 7.59 -43.13 -1.69
N PRO A 290 8.13 -43.63 -2.82
CA PRO A 290 9.32 -43.06 -3.43
C PRO A 290 9.04 -41.65 -3.94
N ASP A 291 7.85 -41.41 -4.49
CA ASP A 291 7.51 -40.11 -5.09
C ASP A 291 6.22 -39.57 -4.45
N LEU A 292 6.23 -38.30 -4.08
CA LEU A 292 5.10 -37.63 -3.43
C LEU A 292 4.73 -36.36 -4.19
N TYR A 293 3.45 -36.26 -4.54
CA TYR A 293 2.83 -35.00 -4.96
C TYR A 293 2.42 -34.24 -3.71
N MET A 294 2.81 -32.97 -3.65
CA MET A 294 2.47 -32.10 -2.52
C MET A 294 2.11 -30.70 -2.99
N GLY A 295 1.08 -30.12 -2.38
CA GLY A 295 0.54 -28.85 -2.85
C GLY A 295 -0.63 -28.36 -2.02
N ILE A 296 -1.42 -27.46 -2.59
CA ILE A 296 -2.58 -26.84 -1.94
C ILE A 296 -3.84 -27.28 -2.68
N LEU A 297 -4.88 -27.66 -1.95
CA LEU A 297 -6.19 -28.02 -2.45
C LEU A 297 -7.22 -27.00 -1.96
N HIS A 298 -8.06 -26.49 -2.87
CA HIS A 298 -9.15 -25.55 -2.57
C HIS A 298 -10.47 -26.02 -3.19
N ALA A 299 -11.50 -26.29 -2.37
CA ALA A 299 -12.74 -26.92 -2.79
C ALA A 299 -13.96 -26.54 -1.92
N ASP A 300 -15.17 -26.51 -2.50
CA ASP A 300 -16.45 -26.16 -1.85
C ASP A 300 -17.56 -27.21 -2.15
N GLY A 301 -17.28 -28.49 -1.89
CA GLY A 301 -18.06 -29.63 -2.41
C GLY A 301 -19.55 -29.71 -2.05
N GLY A 302 -20.04 -28.89 -1.11
CA GLY A 302 -21.43 -28.85 -0.66
C GLY A 302 -22.22 -27.61 -1.05
N ASN A 303 -21.60 -26.60 -1.67
CA ASN A 303 -22.27 -25.35 -2.03
C ASN A 303 -21.84 -24.84 -3.43
N SER A 304 -22.28 -23.65 -3.82
CA SER A 304 -21.99 -23.05 -5.13
C SER A 304 -21.52 -21.60 -5.00
N ILE A 305 -20.91 -21.26 -3.87
CA ILE A 305 -20.35 -19.93 -3.61
C ILE A 305 -18.83 -20.09 -3.58
N PRO A 306 -18.13 -19.77 -4.69
CA PRO A 306 -16.69 -19.88 -4.76
C PRO A 306 -16.01 -19.03 -3.68
N GLN A 307 -14.93 -19.57 -3.14
CA GLN A 307 -14.11 -18.94 -2.12
C GLN A 307 -12.75 -18.61 -2.68
N THR A 308 -12.12 -17.59 -2.12
CA THR A 308 -10.83 -17.11 -2.55
C THR A 308 -9.83 -17.21 -1.41
N ALA A 309 -8.63 -17.72 -1.71
CA ALA A 309 -7.53 -17.82 -0.77
C ALA A 309 -6.28 -17.15 -1.36
N ASP A 310 -5.75 -16.16 -0.63
CA ASP A 310 -4.50 -15.49 -0.95
C ASP A 310 -3.32 -16.24 -0.31
N ILE A 311 -2.38 -16.70 -1.12
CA ILE A 311 -1.18 -17.42 -0.65
C ILE A 311 0.05 -16.57 -0.93
N ASP A 312 0.82 -16.26 0.11
CA ASP A 312 2.07 -15.48 0.02
C ASP A 312 3.23 -16.32 -0.51
N ASP A 313 3.39 -17.50 0.07
CA ASP A 313 4.50 -18.39 -0.21
C ASP A 313 4.07 -19.85 -0.04
N PHE A 314 4.71 -20.74 -0.79
CA PHE A 314 4.65 -22.18 -0.60
C PHE A 314 6.07 -22.72 -0.58
N THR A 315 6.49 -23.26 0.56
CA THR A 315 7.86 -23.72 0.80
C THR A 315 7.87 -25.17 1.23
N VAL A 316 8.78 -25.96 0.66
CA VAL A 316 9.06 -27.34 1.01
C VAL A 316 10.53 -27.46 1.35
N VAL A 317 10.84 -28.08 2.48
CA VAL A 317 12.21 -28.29 2.95
C VAL A 317 12.42 -29.78 3.17
N VAL A 318 13.43 -30.37 2.52
CA VAL A 318 13.85 -31.77 2.71
C VAL A 318 15.17 -31.78 3.48
N ALA A 319 15.17 -32.27 4.72
CA ALA A 319 16.38 -32.32 5.54
C ALA A 319 16.30 -33.38 6.66
N PRO A 320 17.39 -34.12 6.95
CA PRO A 320 17.43 -35.07 8.06
C PRO A 320 17.44 -34.36 9.43
N GLY A 321 16.46 -34.66 10.29
CA GLY A 321 16.47 -34.24 11.70
C GLY A 321 15.95 -32.83 12.01
N VAL A 322 15.04 -32.29 11.21
CA VAL A 322 14.34 -31.03 11.53
C VAL A 322 13.52 -31.25 12.81
N LEU A 323 13.80 -30.52 13.88
CA LEU A 323 12.87 -30.35 15.00
C LEU A 323 11.74 -29.40 14.56
N PRO A 324 10.49 -29.55 15.08
CA PRO A 324 9.52 -28.48 14.92
C PRO A 324 10.13 -27.18 15.47
N PRO A 325 9.86 -26.01 14.86
CA PRO A 325 10.31 -24.75 15.45
C PRO A 325 9.62 -24.59 16.81
N GLU A 326 10.31 -24.96 17.90
CA GLU A 326 9.84 -24.63 19.23
C GLU A 326 9.91 -23.10 19.42
N PRO A 327 8.93 -22.53 20.14
CA PRO A 327 8.83 -21.10 20.35
C PRO A 327 9.91 -20.63 21.33
N GLY A 328 11.12 -20.34 20.83
CA GLY A 328 12.24 -19.95 21.68
C GLY A 328 13.40 -19.29 20.94
N ASN A 329 13.39 -17.95 20.99
CA ASN A 329 14.50 -16.98 20.92
C ASN A 329 15.64 -17.13 19.88
N ASP A 330 15.79 -16.03 19.13
CA ASP A 330 16.98 -15.53 18.41
C ASP A 330 17.42 -16.22 17.11
N ALA A 331 16.89 -15.70 15.98
CA ALA A 331 17.66 -15.12 14.87
C ALA A 331 16.74 -14.94 13.66
N GLN A 332 16.00 -13.82 13.58
CA GLN A 332 15.14 -13.55 12.42
C GLN A 332 15.82 -12.60 11.43
N VAL A 333 16.29 -13.22 10.34
CA VAL A 333 16.36 -12.66 9.00
C VAL A 333 15.00 -11.98 8.70
N GLN A 334 15.03 -10.67 8.48
CA GLN A 334 13.84 -9.86 8.26
C GLN A 334 13.40 -9.94 6.80
N THR A 335 12.25 -10.55 6.54
CA THR A 335 11.45 -10.31 5.34
C THR A 335 10.39 -9.22 5.60
N PRO A 336 9.96 -8.45 4.57
CA PRO A 336 9.21 -7.20 4.72
C PRO A 336 7.72 -7.40 5.10
N PRO A 337 7.06 -6.39 5.67
CA PRO A 337 5.65 -6.48 6.10
C PRO A 337 4.67 -6.50 4.91
N GLY A 338 4.15 -7.68 4.59
CA GLY A 338 2.99 -7.88 3.70
C GLY A 338 1.68 -7.48 4.38
N ARG A 339 0.88 -6.66 3.70
CA ARG A 339 -0.39 -6.09 4.20
C ARG A 339 -1.59 -7.03 4.04
N HIS A 340 -2.45 -7.01 5.04
CA HIS A 340 -3.89 -7.27 4.97
C HIS A 340 -4.56 -6.43 3.87
N GLY A 341 -5.32 -7.06 2.98
CA GLY A 341 -6.32 -6.41 2.16
C GLY A 341 -7.45 -5.93 3.05
N GLU A 342 -7.76 -4.62 3.02
CA GLU A 342 -9.01 -4.15 3.63
C GLU A 342 -10.16 -4.49 2.68
N VAL A 343 -11.20 -5.07 3.26
CA VAL A 343 -12.51 -5.26 2.62
C VAL A 343 -13.03 -3.89 2.20
N ASP A 344 -13.38 -3.73 0.93
CA ASP A 344 -14.11 -2.57 0.45
C ASP A 344 -15.48 -2.54 1.14
N THR A 345 -15.59 -1.74 2.20
CA THR A 345 -16.80 -1.61 3.04
C THR A 345 -17.93 -0.87 2.33
N ARG A 346 -17.69 -0.35 1.12
CA ARG A 346 -18.72 0.26 0.28
C ARG A 346 -19.67 -0.81 -0.24
N LEU A 347 -20.91 -0.42 -0.44
CA LEU A 347 -21.95 -1.32 -0.94
C LEU A 347 -21.62 -1.79 -2.35
N PRO A 348 -21.85 -3.07 -2.70
CA PRO A 348 -21.74 -3.50 -4.08
C PRO A 348 -22.72 -2.72 -4.95
N VAL A 349 -22.37 -2.56 -6.23
CA VAL A 349 -23.31 -1.98 -7.20
C VAL A 349 -24.53 -2.92 -7.29
N PRO A 350 -25.77 -2.42 -7.09
CA PRO A 350 -26.97 -3.25 -7.21
C PRO A 350 -27.07 -3.91 -8.59
N ASP A 351 -27.69 -5.07 -8.68
CA ASP A 351 -27.88 -5.76 -9.96
C ASP A 351 -28.77 -4.95 -10.93
N GLU A 352 -28.62 -5.21 -12.23
CA GLU A 352 -29.31 -4.42 -13.27
C GLU A 352 -30.84 -4.49 -13.19
N GLU A 353 -31.40 -5.63 -12.78
CA GLU A 353 -32.86 -5.80 -12.67
C GLU A 353 -33.41 -4.93 -11.54
N SER A 354 -32.76 -4.98 -10.37
CA SER A 354 -33.08 -4.14 -9.21
C SER A 354 -32.94 -2.65 -9.54
N GLN A 355 -31.87 -2.27 -10.25
CA GLN A 355 -31.70 -0.90 -10.73
C GLN A 355 -32.85 -0.46 -11.66
N GLN A 356 -33.32 -1.34 -12.55
CA GLN A 356 -34.38 -1.02 -13.50
C GLN A 356 -35.75 -0.87 -12.83
N LYS A 357 -36.04 -1.69 -11.82
CA LYS A 357 -37.26 -1.56 -10.99
C LYS A 357 -37.26 -0.23 -10.24
N ALA A 358 -36.17 0.09 -9.53
CA ALA A 358 -36.03 1.36 -8.83
C ALA A 358 -36.08 2.56 -9.79
N LEU A 359 -35.46 2.46 -10.98
CA LEU A 359 -35.51 3.51 -12.00
C LEU A 359 -36.94 3.78 -12.48
N THR A 360 -37.76 2.74 -12.64
CA THR A 360 -39.16 2.88 -13.06
C THR A 360 -39.95 3.66 -12.01
N LEU A 361 -39.83 3.27 -10.74
CA LEU A 361 -40.48 3.97 -9.63
C LEU A 361 -40.04 5.44 -9.53
N ILE A 362 -38.74 5.71 -9.65
CA ILE A 362 -38.19 7.08 -9.60
C ILE A 362 -38.70 7.90 -10.78
N LYS A 363 -38.79 7.33 -11.99
CA LYS A 363 -39.35 8.01 -13.16
C LYS A 363 -40.82 8.38 -12.98
N GLU A 364 -41.63 7.49 -12.39
CA GLU A 364 -43.03 7.77 -12.07
C GLU A 364 -43.14 8.88 -11.01
N LEU A 365 -42.34 8.80 -9.94
CA LEU A 365 -42.36 9.77 -8.84
C LEU A 365 -42.00 11.20 -9.30
N PHE A 366 -40.97 11.32 -10.15
CA PHE A 366 -40.49 12.61 -10.64
C PHE A 366 -41.07 12.99 -12.02
N GLN A 367 -42.00 12.22 -12.56
CA GLN A 367 -42.62 12.52 -13.86
C GLN A 367 -43.18 13.95 -13.94
N PRO A 368 -43.91 14.48 -12.93
CA PRO A 368 -44.43 15.84 -12.98
C PRO A 368 -43.32 16.89 -13.03
N ASP A 369 -42.26 16.69 -12.24
CA ASP A 369 -41.09 17.57 -12.19
C ASP A 369 -40.37 17.60 -13.56
N PHE A 370 -40.18 16.44 -14.19
CA PHE A 370 -39.57 16.34 -15.53
C PHE A 370 -40.43 16.96 -16.64
N VAL A 371 -41.76 16.84 -16.56
CA VAL A 371 -42.69 17.47 -17.53
C VAL A 371 -42.71 18.99 -17.37
N GLN A 372 -42.60 19.47 -16.13
CA GLN A 372 -42.56 20.91 -15.84
C GLN A 372 -41.22 21.54 -16.23
N ALA A 373 -40.11 20.81 -16.08
CA ALA A 373 -38.76 21.31 -16.38
C ALA A 373 -38.46 21.36 -17.88
N LYS A 374 -38.67 22.52 -18.50
CA LYS A 374 -38.47 22.76 -19.94
C LYS A 374 -37.12 23.38 -20.26
N THR A 375 -36.53 24.10 -19.31
CA THR A 375 -35.23 24.75 -19.45
C THR A 375 -34.12 23.93 -18.78
N LEU A 376 -32.84 24.24 -19.11
CA LEU A 376 -31.70 23.58 -18.45
C LEU A 376 -31.65 23.89 -16.96
N ASP A 377 -31.95 25.13 -16.56
CA ASP A 377 -31.97 25.54 -15.15
C ASP A 377 -33.07 24.81 -14.38
N GLU A 378 -34.27 24.66 -14.94
CA GLU A 378 -35.34 23.87 -14.31
C GLU A 378 -34.95 22.39 -14.17
N LYS A 379 -34.26 21.82 -15.17
CA LYS A 379 -33.74 20.43 -15.08
C LYS A 379 -32.64 20.29 -14.02
N SER A 380 -31.82 21.31 -13.81
CA SER A 380 -30.84 21.36 -12.70
C SER A 380 -31.56 21.37 -11.34
N GLU A 381 -32.66 22.11 -11.20
CA GLU A 381 -33.46 22.07 -9.97
C GLU A 381 -34.08 20.70 -9.71
N VAL A 382 -34.53 19.99 -10.75
CA VAL A 382 -34.98 18.59 -10.62
C VAL A 382 -33.83 17.70 -10.16
N ALA A 383 -32.62 17.84 -10.72
CA ALA A 383 -31.46 17.05 -10.30
C ALA A 383 -31.10 17.28 -8.82
N LYS A 384 -31.13 18.53 -8.34
CA LYS A 384 -30.89 18.87 -6.92
C LYS A 384 -31.96 18.27 -6.01
N LYS A 385 -33.22 18.29 -6.44
CA LYS A 385 -34.33 17.67 -5.71
C LYS A 385 -34.14 16.15 -5.58
N ILE A 386 -33.70 15.49 -6.65
CA ILE A 386 -33.39 14.04 -6.65
C ILE A 386 -32.18 13.74 -5.75
N LEU A 387 -31.10 14.54 -5.82
CA LEU A 387 -29.93 14.38 -4.96
C LEU A 387 -30.30 14.50 -3.47
N LYS A 388 -31.08 15.52 -3.13
CA LYS A 388 -31.56 15.72 -1.75
C LYS A 388 -32.44 14.58 -1.26
N LEU A 389 -33.25 13.98 -2.15
CA LEU A 389 -34.01 12.79 -1.79
C LEU A 389 -33.07 11.60 -1.53
N ALA A 390 -32.05 11.40 -2.36
CA ALA A 390 -31.05 10.35 -2.17
C ALA A 390 -30.35 10.46 -0.81
N GLU A 391 -30.00 11.67 -0.38
CA GLU A 391 -29.40 11.94 0.94
C GLU A 391 -30.31 11.56 2.12
N GLY A 392 -31.64 11.63 1.93
CA GLY A 392 -32.64 11.26 2.92
C GLY A 392 -33.01 9.77 2.93
N THR A 393 -32.66 9.01 1.88
CA THR A 393 -33.01 7.60 1.72
C THR A 393 -31.89 6.71 2.26
N GLN A 394 -31.85 6.44 3.58
CA GLN A 394 -30.76 5.67 4.21
C GLN A 394 -31.00 4.15 4.22
N ASP A 395 -32.26 3.70 4.32
CA ASP A 395 -32.59 2.28 4.52
C ASP A 395 -32.78 1.48 3.22
N GLU A 396 -32.78 2.14 2.05
CA GLU A 396 -33.05 1.54 0.74
C GLU A 396 -31.83 1.73 -0.18
N PRO A 397 -30.81 0.84 -0.12
CA PRO A 397 -29.53 1.03 -0.79
C PRO A 397 -29.60 0.96 -2.32
N THR A 398 -30.55 0.21 -2.90
CA THR A 398 -30.73 0.15 -4.36
C THR A 398 -31.33 1.45 -4.90
N GLU A 399 -32.38 1.93 -4.25
CA GLU A 399 -33.10 3.14 -4.60
C GLU A 399 -32.20 4.36 -4.45
N ARG A 400 -31.39 4.42 -3.37
CA ARG A 400 -30.38 5.46 -3.19
C ARG A 400 -29.35 5.46 -4.31
N TYR A 401 -28.83 4.30 -4.70
CA TYR A 401 -27.89 4.18 -5.82
C TYR A 401 -28.49 4.77 -7.11
N VAL A 402 -29.73 4.38 -7.43
CA VAL A 402 -30.39 4.84 -8.65
C VAL A 402 -30.75 6.32 -8.57
N LEU A 403 -31.16 6.85 -7.42
CA LEU A 403 -31.39 8.29 -7.22
C LEU A 403 -30.10 9.09 -7.46
N LEU A 404 -28.97 8.66 -6.89
CA LEU A 404 -27.68 9.32 -7.10
C LEU A 404 -27.26 9.26 -8.59
N ARG A 405 -27.44 8.10 -9.24
CA ARG A 405 -27.16 7.94 -10.68
C ARG A 405 -28.02 8.86 -11.54
N VAL A 406 -29.32 8.94 -11.26
CA VAL A 406 -30.27 9.80 -11.99
C VAL A 406 -29.96 11.28 -11.74
N ALA A 407 -29.68 11.68 -10.49
CA ALA A 407 -29.29 13.05 -10.15
C ALA A 407 -28.04 13.47 -10.93
N ARG A 408 -27.00 12.62 -10.94
CA ARG A 408 -25.78 12.83 -11.74
C ARG A 408 -26.10 13.02 -13.21
N ASP A 409 -26.88 12.12 -13.81
CA ASP A 409 -27.14 12.12 -15.26
C ASP A 409 -27.98 13.33 -15.69
N VAL A 410 -29.00 13.70 -14.90
CA VAL A 410 -29.83 14.89 -15.16
C VAL A 410 -29.03 16.18 -14.96
N ALA A 411 -28.20 16.27 -13.91
CA ALA A 411 -27.30 17.40 -13.66
C ALA A 411 -26.26 17.56 -14.78
N THR A 412 -25.70 16.44 -15.25
CA THR A 412 -24.74 16.41 -16.35
C THR A 412 -25.38 16.96 -17.64
N GLN A 413 -26.62 16.57 -17.94
CA GLN A 413 -27.35 17.03 -19.12
C GLN A 413 -27.77 18.50 -19.02
N SER A 414 -28.06 19.00 -17.82
CA SER A 414 -28.41 20.40 -17.60
C SER A 414 -27.20 21.33 -17.54
N GLY A 415 -25.98 20.79 -17.49
CA GLY A 415 -24.76 21.59 -17.36
C GLY A 415 -24.47 22.04 -15.93
N ASP A 416 -25.08 21.39 -14.93
CA ASP A 416 -24.88 21.65 -13.51
C ASP A 416 -23.70 20.82 -12.99
N ALA A 417 -22.50 21.41 -13.06
CA ALA A 417 -21.26 20.76 -12.66
C ALA A 417 -21.25 20.43 -11.16
N ASP A 418 -21.71 21.34 -10.30
CA ASP A 418 -21.65 21.17 -8.83
C ASP A 418 -22.48 19.95 -8.40
N THR A 419 -23.75 19.89 -8.82
CA THR A 419 -24.65 18.77 -8.52
C THR A 419 -24.14 17.46 -9.14
N THR A 420 -23.53 17.51 -10.33
CA THR A 420 -22.90 16.34 -10.95
C THR A 420 -21.79 15.78 -10.06
N THR A 421 -20.87 16.63 -9.59
CA THR A 421 -19.79 16.19 -8.69
C THR A 421 -20.31 15.69 -7.35
N SER A 422 -21.27 16.39 -6.73
CA SER A 422 -21.82 15.93 -5.44
C SER A 422 -22.47 14.55 -5.53
N ALA A 423 -23.16 14.26 -6.63
CA ALA A 423 -23.71 12.93 -6.87
C ALA A 423 -22.61 11.87 -7.11
N ILE A 424 -21.53 12.21 -7.81
CA ILE A 424 -20.37 11.31 -8.02
C ILE A 424 -19.64 11.05 -6.69
N ASP A 425 -19.35 12.08 -5.91
CA ASP A 425 -18.67 11.97 -4.62
C ASP A 425 -19.43 11.01 -3.70
N ARG A 426 -20.77 11.09 -3.71
CA ARG A 426 -21.63 10.20 -2.94
C ARG A 426 -21.62 8.77 -3.46
N LEU A 427 -21.72 8.57 -4.78
CA LEU A 427 -21.60 7.25 -5.41
C LEU A 427 -20.27 6.58 -5.07
N VAL A 428 -19.15 7.32 -5.13
CA VAL A 428 -17.80 6.82 -4.87
C VAL A 428 -17.59 6.50 -3.39
N THR A 429 -18.20 7.28 -2.49
CA THR A 429 -18.11 7.08 -1.04
C THR A 429 -18.94 5.88 -0.59
N GLU A 430 -20.08 5.63 -1.21
CA GLU A 430 -21.05 4.65 -0.72
C GLU A 430 -21.05 3.32 -1.49
N TYR A 431 -20.58 3.31 -2.75
CA TYR A 431 -20.63 2.13 -3.61
C TYR A 431 -19.28 1.79 -4.25
N GLN A 432 -19.09 0.51 -4.56
CA GLN A 432 -17.90 -0.03 -5.24
C GLN A 432 -17.88 0.37 -6.73
N VAL A 433 -17.65 1.65 -7.04
CA VAL A 433 -17.62 2.20 -8.39
C VAL A 433 -16.24 2.73 -8.78
N ASP A 434 -15.89 2.65 -10.06
CA ASP A 434 -14.67 3.28 -10.59
C ASP A 434 -14.86 4.81 -10.67
N ALA A 435 -14.29 5.51 -9.68
CA ALA A 435 -14.40 6.96 -9.52
C ALA A 435 -13.84 7.74 -10.72
N VAL A 436 -12.64 7.37 -11.19
CA VAL A 436 -11.94 8.09 -12.25
C VAL A 436 -12.67 7.91 -13.58
N ALA A 437 -13.11 6.70 -13.91
CA ALA A 437 -13.88 6.42 -15.12
C ALA A 437 -15.25 7.14 -15.11
N MET A 438 -15.90 7.21 -13.94
CA MET A 438 -17.17 7.92 -13.79
C MET A 438 -17.00 9.44 -13.95
N GLN A 439 -15.97 10.02 -13.35
CA GLN A 439 -15.62 11.44 -13.49
C GLN A 439 -15.29 11.79 -14.94
N GLU A 440 -14.45 11.00 -15.61
CA GLU A 440 -14.07 11.21 -17.02
C GLU A 440 -15.31 11.25 -17.93
N LYS A 441 -16.19 10.25 -17.82
CA LYS A 441 -17.42 10.17 -18.61
C LYS A 441 -18.35 11.36 -18.35
N SER A 442 -18.53 11.75 -17.09
CA SER A 442 -19.45 12.82 -16.70
C SER A 442 -18.93 14.20 -17.12
N LEU A 443 -17.65 14.47 -16.91
CA LEU A 443 -16.99 15.72 -17.32
C LEU A 443 -16.96 15.85 -18.85
N THR A 444 -16.73 14.75 -19.56
CA THR A 444 -16.81 14.72 -21.04
C THR A 444 -18.19 15.10 -21.54
N LYS A 445 -19.26 14.60 -20.91
CA LYS A 445 -20.64 15.00 -21.24
C LYS A 445 -20.90 16.47 -20.88
N LEU A 446 -20.52 16.92 -19.69
CA LEU A 446 -20.66 18.31 -19.25
C LEU A 446 -19.97 19.29 -20.23
N SER A 447 -18.82 18.91 -20.79
CA SER A 447 -18.07 19.75 -21.75
C SER A 447 -18.88 20.11 -23.01
N LYS A 448 -19.90 19.31 -23.33
CA LYS A 448 -20.78 19.49 -24.50
C LYS A 448 -22.03 20.31 -24.18
N ALA A 449 -22.32 20.58 -22.91
CA ALA A 449 -23.51 21.33 -22.51
C ALA A 449 -23.36 22.84 -22.84
N THR A 450 -24.49 23.49 -23.13
CA THR A 450 -24.54 24.93 -23.37
C THR A 450 -24.42 25.67 -22.04
N MET A 451 -23.37 26.49 -21.87
CA MET A 451 -23.13 27.24 -20.63
C MET A 451 -22.39 28.57 -20.87
N SER A 452 -22.36 29.45 -19.86
CA SER A 452 -21.65 30.75 -19.93
C SER A 452 -20.13 30.57 -19.97
N ARG A 453 -19.38 31.65 -20.29
CA ARG A 453 -17.91 31.61 -20.29
C ARG A 453 -17.36 31.30 -18.89
N GLU A 454 -17.97 31.87 -17.86
CA GLU A 454 -17.60 31.67 -16.46
C GLU A 454 -17.82 30.21 -16.04
N LYS A 455 -18.98 29.63 -16.38
CA LYS A 455 -19.28 28.21 -16.12
C LYS A 455 -18.31 27.28 -16.87
N ARG A 456 -17.91 27.62 -18.11
CA ARG A 456 -16.87 26.85 -18.83
C ARG A 456 -15.49 26.91 -18.17
N SER A 457 -15.06 28.08 -17.68
CA SER A 457 -13.79 28.20 -16.93
C SER A 457 -13.84 27.37 -15.64
N GLY A 458 -14.96 27.41 -14.91
CA GLY A 458 -15.18 26.55 -13.73
C GLY A 458 -15.09 25.06 -14.06
N LEU A 459 -15.73 24.62 -15.15
CA LEU A 459 -15.67 23.23 -15.62
C LEU A 459 -14.26 22.80 -16.03
N ALA A 460 -13.49 23.68 -16.69
CA ALA A 460 -12.10 23.40 -17.05
C ALA A 460 -11.21 23.19 -15.81
N LYS A 461 -11.43 23.97 -14.74
CA LYS A 461 -10.74 23.79 -13.45
C LYS A 461 -11.13 22.49 -12.76
N LEU A 462 -12.40 22.09 -12.87
CA LEU A 462 -12.88 20.81 -12.35
C LEU A 462 -12.22 19.62 -13.09
N MET A 463 -12.17 19.68 -14.42
CA MET A 463 -11.45 18.69 -15.24
C MET A 463 -9.96 18.64 -14.91
N PHE A 464 -9.37 19.79 -14.65
CA PHE A 464 -7.98 19.85 -14.23
C PHE A 464 -7.75 19.17 -12.87
N SER A 465 -8.65 19.38 -11.91
CA SER A 465 -8.60 18.67 -10.61
C SER A 465 -8.71 17.16 -10.81
N ALA A 466 -9.69 16.70 -11.59
CA ALA A 466 -9.88 15.27 -11.88
C ALA A 466 -8.69 14.67 -12.64
N ALA A 467 -8.05 15.43 -13.53
CA ALA A 467 -6.83 15.00 -14.19
C ALA A 467 -5.67 14.84 -13.21
N SER A 468 -5.58 15.71 -12.20
CA SER A 468 -4.58 15.59 -11.14
C SER A 468 -4.81 14.36 -10.26
N ASP A 469 -6.08 14.01 -9.99
CA ASP A 469 -6.43 12.76 -9.30
C ASP A 469 -6.06 11.54 -10.13
N ALA A 470 -6.38 11.54 -11.43
CA ALA A 470 -6.00 10.45 -12.35
C ALA A 470 -4.47 10.31 -12.47
N TYR A 471 -3.73 11.43 -12.51
CA TYR A 471 -2.27 11.45 -12.55
C TYR A 471 -1.67 10.84 -11.27
N ARG A 472 -2.23 11.18 -10.09
CA ARG A 472 -1.82 10.59 -8.80
C ARG A 472 -2.10 9.09 -8.70
N GLN A 473 -3.06 8.59 -9.47
CA GLN A 473 -3.41 7.17 -9.55
C GLN A 473 -2.70 6.45 -10.71
N GLU A 474 -1.68 7.08 -11.32
CA GLU A 474 -0.91 6.52 -12.46
C GLU A 474 -1.77 6.18 -13.69
N ARG A 475 -2.99 6.71 -13.76
CA ARG A 475 -3.89 6.61 -14.92
C ARG A 475 -3.55 7.72 -15.91
N TYR A 476 -2.30 7.72 -16.39
CA TYR A 476 -1.75 8.83 -17.18
C TYR A 476 -2.50 9.09 -18.48
N ASP A 477 -3.02 8.04 -19.15
CA ASP A 477 -3.88 8.21 -20.32
C ASP A 477 -5.15 9.02 -20.00
N THR A 478 -5.85 8.69 -18.90
CA THR A 478 -7.03 9.42 -18.46
C THR A 478 -6.70 10.84 -18.00
N ALA A 479 -5.56 11.03 -17.31
CA ALA A 479 -5.08 12.34 -16.92
C ALA A 479 -4.83 13.23 -18.15
N ILE A 480 -4.14 12.71 -19.18
CA ILE A 480 -3.89 13.42 -20.44
C ILE A 480 -5.21 13.74 -21.16
N ALA A 481 -6.14 12.78 -21.24
CA ALA A 481 -7.44 12.99 -21.88
C ALA A 481 -8.24 14.12 -21.20
N LEU A 482 -8.27 14.12 -19.86
CA LEU A 482 -8.92 15.16 -19.06
C LEU A 482 -8.23 16.53 -19.19
N LEU A 483 -6.88 16.57 -19.23
CA LEU A 483 -6.12 17.79 -19.45
C LEU A 483 -6.37 18.39 -20.84
N ASP A 484 -6.38 17.56 -21.89
CA ASP A 484 -6.70 18.00 -23.25
C ASP A 484 -8.14 18.53 -23.34
N LEU A 485 -9.07 17.87 -22.65
CA LEU A 485 -10.45 18.32 -22.57
C LEU A 485 -10.59 19.64 -21.79
N ALA A 486 -9.90 19.77 -20.66
CA ALA A 486 -9.83 20.99 -19.87
C ALA A 486 -9.29 22.14 -20.70
N GLN A 487 -8.22 21.91 -21.48
CA GLN A 487 -7.59 22.93 -22.32
C GLN A 487 -8.55 23.41 -23.41
N LYS A 488 -9.23 22.49 -24.11
CA LYS A 488 -10.26 22.83 -25.10
C LYS A 488 -11.40 23.64 -24.47
N THR A 489 -11.81 23.27 -23.25
CA THR A 489 -12.88 23.94 -22.51
C THR A 489 -12.46 25.35 -22.05
N ALA A 490 -11.23 25.51 -21.54
CA ALA A 490 -10.64 26.80 -21.15
C ALA A 490 -10.48 27.75 -22.35
N ARG A 491 -10.03 27.24 -23.51
CA ARG A 491 -9.98 28.02 -24.77
C ARG A 491 -11.36 28.56 -25.16
N ARG A 492 -12.41 27.74 -25.06
CA ARG A 492 -13.80 28.15 -25.32
C ARG A 492 -14.34 29.14 -24.27
N ALA A 493 -13.81 29.10 -23.05
CA ALA A 493 -14.12 30.08 -22.01
C ALA A 493 -13.41 31.43 -22.24
N GLY A 494 -12.31 31.44 -23.01
CA GLY A 494 -11.43 32.61 -23.16
C GLY A 494 -10.41 32.76 -22.02
N ASP A 495 -10.20 31.70 -21.23
CA ASP A 495 -9.32 31.70 -20.05
C ASP A 495 -7.88 31.30 -20.46
N MET A 496 -7.16 32.25 -21.08
CA MET A 496 -5.84 31.98 -21.68
C MET A 496 -4.71 31.78 -20.65
N GLU A 497 -4.92 32.17 -19.40
CA GLU A 497 -4.00 31.86 -18.30
C GLU A 497 -4.07 30.37 -17.96
N LEU A 498 -5.29 29.87 -17.72
CA LEU A 498 -5.54 28.44 -17.47
C LEU A 498 -5.09 27.56 -18.65
N VAL A 499 -5.22 28.04 -19.89
CA VAL A 499 -4.72 27.30 -21.09
C VAL A 499 -3.21 27.06 -21.03
N ARG A 500 -2.41 28.06 -20.65
CA ARG A 500 -0.94 27.91 -20.56
C ARG A 500 -0.54 26.94 -19.46
N GLU A 501 -1.28 26.99 -18.35
CA GLU A 501 -1.11 26.13 -17.20
C GLU A 501 -1.39 24.66 -17.56
N LEU A 502 -2.49 24.42 -18.30
CA LEU A 502 -2.85 23.10 -18.81
C LEU A 502 -1.87 22.58 -19.86
N GLU A 503 -1.27 23.45 -20.68
CA GLU A 503 -0.19 23.07 -21.60
C GLU A 503 1.05 22.58 -20.87
N GLN A 504 1.39 23.16 -19.72
CA GLN A 504 2.47 22.66 -18.86
C GLN A 504 2.10 21.30 -18.25
N GLY A 505 0.90 21.18 -17.67
CA GLY A 505 0.40 19.91 -17.12
C GLY A 505 0.41 18.77 -18.14
N LEU A 506 0.04 19.04 -19.41
CA LEU A 506 0.09 18.05 -20.49
C LEU A 506 1.51 17.58 -20.83
N ARG A 507 2.50 18.48 -20.81
CA ARG A 507 3.91 18.10 -21.04
C ARG A 507 4.39 17.17 -19.94
N THR A 508 4.13 17.53 -18.68
CA THR A 508 4.48 16.71 -17.52
C THR A 508 3.77 15.34 -17.56
N ALA A 509 2.47 15.32 -17.82
CA ALA A 509 1.70 14.08 -17.91
C ALA A 509 2.16 13.14 -19.02
N ARG A 510 2.57 13.69 -20.18
CA ARG A 510 3.13 12.89 -21.28
C ARG A 510 4.51 12.35 -20.97
N HIS A 511 5.35 13.13 -20.29
CA HIS A 511 6.66 12.67 -19.84
C HIS A 511 6.54 11.51 -18.85
N ALA A 512 5.74 11.69 -17.79
CA ALA A 512 5.52 10.66 -16.78
C ALA A 512 4.88 9.39 -17.37
N ARG A 513 3.96 9.54 -18.35
CA ARG A 513 3.44 8.41 -19.10
C ARG A 513 4.53 7.66 -19.86
N GLN A 514 5.46 8.39 -20.48
CA GLN A 514 6.53 7.77 -21.24
C GLN A 514 7.49 7.01 -20.31
N GLU A 515 7.91 7.62 -19.20
CA GLU A 515 8.71 6.95 -18.17
C GLU A 515 8.01 5.69 -17.66
N PHE A 516 6.73 5.78 -17.32
CA PHE A 516 5.93 4.62 -16.91
C PHE A 516 5.86 3.50 -17.98
N LEU A 517 5.75 3.86 -19.27
CA LEU A 517 5.75 2.90 -20.36
C LEU A 517 7.13 2.28 -20.59
N ASP A 518 8.18 3.07 -20.48
CA ASP A 518 9.57 2.63 -20.63
C ASP A 518 9.94 1.68 -19.49
N ASP A 519 9.58 2.00 -18.24
CA ASP A 519 9.75 1.13 -17.07
C ASP A 519 8.97 -0.17 -17.25
N LYS A 520 7.71 -0.09 -17.71
CA LYS A 520 6.88 -1.28 -17.96
C LYS A 520 7.44 -2.15 -19.09
N GLN A 521 7.98 -1.54 -20.14
CA GLN A 521 8.61 -2.24 -21.25
C GLN A 521 9.96 -2.83 -20.83
N ALA A 522 10.73 -2.16 -19.98
CA ALA A 522 11.97 -2.67 -19.41
C ALA A 522 11.69 -3.91 -18.56
N LEU A 523 10.71 -3.84 -17.64
CA LEU A 523 10.29 -5.00 -16.84
C LEU A 523 9.85 -6.17 -17.72
N LYS A 524 9.08 -5.90 -18.77
CA LYS A 524 8.69 -6.93 -19.76
C LYS A 524 9.90 -7.49 -20.52
N THR A 525 10.86 -6.65 -20.88
CA THR A 525 12.08 -7.11 -21.56
C THR A 525 12.89 -8.02 -20.63
N LEU A 526 12.93 -7.72 -19.33
CA LEU A 526 13.56 -8.60 -18.33
C LEU A 526 12.82 -9.93 -18.10
N GLU A 527 11.55 -10.05 -18.52
CA GLU A 527 10.86 -11.35 -18.55
C GLU A 527 11.43 -12.26 -19.65
N ASP A 528 11.83 -11.69 -20.78
CA ASP A 528 12.37 -12.40 -21.94
C ASP A 528 13.91 -12.53 -21.91
N ASP A 529 14.61 -11.48 -21.44
CA ASP A 529 16.06 -11.37 -21.30
C ASP A 529 16.43 -10.75 -19.93
N PRO A 530 16.55 -11.55 -18.85
CA PRO A 530 16.82 -11.08 -17.50
C PRO A 530 18.18 -10.39 -17.30
N ASP A 531 19.09 -10.54 -18.26
CA ASP A 531 20.43 -9.96 -18.22
C ASP A 531 20.60 -8.81 -19.22
N ASP A 532 19.51 -8.36 -19.87
CA ASP A 532 19.53 -7.18 -20.73
C ASP A 532 19.95 -5.96 -19.91
N PRO A 533 21.08 -5.32 -20.26
CA PRO A 533 21.68 -4.30 -19.42
C PRO A 533 20.89 -2.98 -19.44
N ASP A 534 20.23 -2.62 -20.54
CA ASP A 534 19.44 -1.38 -20.62
C ASP A 534 18.11 -1.53 -19.86
N ALA A 535 17.48 -2.69 -19.96
CA ALA A 535 16.26 -3.01 -19.22
C ALA A 535 16.52 -3.12 -17.71
N ASN A 536 17.65 -3.71 -17.30
CA ASN A 536 18.08 -3.75 -15.90
C ASN A 536 18.39 -2.36 -15.34
N LEU A 537 18.98 -1.47 -16.15
CA LEU A 537 19.21 -0.08 -15.76
C LEU A 537 17.88 0.65 -15.51
N LEU A 538 16.94 0.59 -16.46
CA LEU A 538 15.64 1.24 -16.34
C LEU A 538 14.83 0.70 -15.15
N ALA A 539 14.74 -0.62 -15.03
CA ALA A 539 14.06 -1.27 -13.91
C ALA A 539 14.72 -0.91 -12.57
N GLY A 540 16.05 -0.96 -12.49
CA GLY A 540 16.79 -0.59 -11.28
C GLY A 540 16.54 0.86 -10.85
N LYS A 541 16.54 1.81 -11.80
CA LYS A 541 16.20 3.21 -11.53
C LYS A 541 14.75 3.36 -11.07
N TYR A 542 13.81 2.64 -11.69
CA TYR A 542 12.41 2.64 -11.28
C TYR A 542 12.24 2.17 -9.82
N TYR A 543 12.83 1.04 -9.44
CA TYR A 543 12.76 0.52 -8.08
C TYR A 543 13.44 1.44 -7.06
N CYS A 544 14.67 1.90 -7.33
CA CYS A 544 15.39 2.76 -6.39
C CYS A 544 14.78 4.17 -6.27
N TYR A 545 14.43 4.80 -7.40
CA TYR A 545 14.16 6.25 -7.43
C TYR A 545 12.66 6.58 -7.43
N ALA A 546 11.82 5.71 -7.99
CA ALA A 546 10.37 5.90 -7.99
C ALA A 546 9.71 5.17 -6.81
N LEU A 547 10.13 3.94 -6.53
CA LEU A 547 9.54 3.12 -5.46
C LEU A 547 10.25 3.26 -4.11
N GLY A 548 11.47 3.79 -4.09
CA GLY A 548 12.32 3.87 -2.89
C GLY A 548 12.76 2.49 -2.39
N ASP A 549 12.61 1.45 -3.21
CA ASP A 549 13.02 0.07 -2.92
C ASP A 549 14.44 -0.13 -3.41
N TRP A 550 15.38 0.23 -2.55
CA TRP A 550 16.79 0.08 -2.83
C TRP A 550 17.21 -1.39 -2.85
N ASN A 551 16.59 -2.27 -2.05
CA ASN A 551 16.98 -3.69 -2.05
C ASN A 551 16.65 -4.39 -3.37
N GLY A 552 15.43 -4.20 -3.88
CA GLY A 552 15.04 -4.72 -5.20
C GLY A 552 15.80 -4.03 -6.34
N GLY A 553 15.91 -2.71 -6.29
CA GLY A 553 16.53 -1.92 -7.35
C GLY A 553 18.04 -2.10 -7.48
N LEU A 554 18.76 -2.32 -6.37
CA LEU A 554 20.22 -2.54 -6.41
C LEU A 554 20.60 -3.78 -7.21
N SER A 555 19.82 -4.87 -7.11
CA SER A 555 20.06 -6.12 -7.86
C SER A 555 19.98 -5.90 -9.38
N MET A 556 19.08 -5.02 -9.83
CA MET A 556 18.89 -4.66 -11.22
C MET A 556 19.92 -3.61 -11.67
N LEU A 557 20.17 -2.56 -10.86
CA LEU A 557 21.21 -1.58 -11.15
C LEU A 557 22.59 -2.25 -11.30
N ALA A 558 22.89 -3.30 -10.52
CA ALA A 558 24.11 -4.09 -10.64
C ALA A 558 24.27 -4.78 -12.02
N LYS A 559 23.17 -5.11 -12.70
CA LYS A 559 23.18 -5.66 -14.05
C LYS A 559 23.01 -4.59 -15.13
N GLY A 560 22.78 -3.34 -14.73
CA GLY A 560 22.47 -2.23 -15.63
C GLY A 560 23.63 -1.81 -16.55
N SER A 561 23.29 -1.17 -17.66
CA SER A 561 24.23 -0.65 -18.66
C SER A 561 25.04 0.56 -18.18
N ASP A 562 24.60 1.26 -17.13
CA ASP A 562 25.36 2.33 -16.49
C ASP A 562 26.45 1.74 -15.57
N ALA A 563 27.68 1.76 -16.07
CA ALA A 563 28.82 1.13 -15.39
C ALA A 563 29.10 1.68 -13.99
N ASP A 564 28.86 2.98 -13.74
CA ASP A 564 29.12 3.60 -12.44
C ASP A 564 28.09 3.15 -11.42
N LEU A 565 26.79 3.19 -11.79
CA LEU A 565 25.70 2.70 -10.94
C LEU A 565 25.83 1.19 -10.68
N ALA A 566 26.16 0.41 -11.71
CA ALA A 566 26.34 -1.03 -11.58
C ALA A 566 27.48 -1.40 -10.64
N ALA A 567 28.60 -0.68 -10.70
CA ALA A 567 29.74 -0.94 -9.82
C ALA A 567 29.42 -0.67 -8.35
N VAL A 568 28.77 0.45 -8.05
CA VAL A 568 28.43 0.81 -6.65
C VAL A 568 27.28 -0.04 -6.12
N ALA A 569 26.30 -0.40 -6.96
CA ALA A 569 25.23 -1.33 -6.57
C ALA A 569 25.78 -2.73 -6.25
N LYS A 570 26.70 -3.28 -7.06
CA LYS A 570 27.39 -4.55 -6.74
C LYS A 570 28.14 -4.48 -5.42
N ARG A 571 28.80 -3.36 -5.15
CA ARG A 571 29.53 -3.15 -3.89
C ARG A 571 28.59 -3.16 -2.71
N GLU A 572 27.43 -2.52 -2.80
CA GLU A 572 26.45 -2.50 -1.72
C GLU A 572 25.81 -3.88 -1.48
N LEU A 573 25.48 -4.60 -2.55
CA LEU A 573 24.91 -5.95 -2.45
C LEU A 573 25.87 -6.97 -1.80
N ALA A 574 27.18 -6.75 -1.93
CA ALA A 574 28.18 -7.56 -1.25
C ALA A 574 28.20 -7.34 0.29
N GLY A 575 27.50 -6.32 0.78
CA GLY A 575 27.47 -5.92 2.18
C GLY A 575 28.63 -5.00 2.58
N THR A 576 28.57 -4.48 3.80
CA THR A 576 29.62 -3.64 4.39
C THR A 576 30.19 -4.33 5.63
N ALA A 577 31.50 -4.25 5.82
CA ALA A 577 32.17 -4.95 6.92
C ALA A 577 32.08 -4.18 8.26
N ASP A 578 32.15 -2.86 8.20
CA ASP A 578 32.15 -1.97 9.36
C ASP A 578 31.64 -0.56 9.00
N ALA A 579 31.63 0.35 9.99
CA ALA A 579 31.17 1.72 9.83
C ALA A 579 32.03 2.54 8.85
N GLU A 580 33.33 2.25 8.76
CA GLU A 580 34.24 2.95 7.85
C GLU A 580 33.95 2.53 6.39
N ASP A 581 33.68 1.24 6.16
CA ASP A 581 33.25 0.71 4.86
C ASP A 581 31.85 1.20 4.47
N THR A 582 30.92 1.29 5.43
CA THR A 582 29.57 1.87 5.23
C THR A 582 29.66 3.35 4.82
N ALA A 583 30.52 4.12 5.48
CA ALA A 583 30.77 5.51 5.11
C ALA A 583 31.43 5.63 3.73
N SER A 584 32.37 4.74 3.43
CA SER A 584 33.03 4.64 2.12
C SER A 584 32.05 4.27 1.00
N LEU A 585 31.03 3.46 1.29
CA LEU A 585 29.94 3.17 0.35
C LEU A 585 29.05 4.40 0.14
N GLY A 586 28.67 5.09 1.22
CA GLY A 586 27.98 6.38 1.13
C GLY A 586 28.77 7.41 0.32
N HIS A 587 30.10 7.37 0.40
CA HIS A 587 30.97 8.21 -0.42
C HIS A 587 30.87 7.91 -1.91
N ALA A 588 30.84 6.63 -2.29
CA ALA A 588 30.70 6.21 -3.68
C ALA A 588 29.35 6.65 -4.27
N TRP A 589 28.25 6.48 -3.53
CA TRP A 589 26.93 6.98 -3.96
C TRP A 589 26.87 8.50 -4.09
N TRP A 590 27.46 9.22 -3.12
CA TRP A 590 27.56 10.68 -3.19
C TRP A 590 28.32 11.15 -4.43
N ASP A 591 29.43 10.50 -4.76
CA ASP A 591 30.28 10.88 -5.89
C ASP A 591 29.54 10.62 -7.23
N ILE A 592 28.81 9.51 -7.36
CA ILE A 592 27.91 9.27 -8.52
C ILE A 592 26.88 10.39 -8.64
N ALA A 593 26.22 10.76 -7.53
CA ALA A 593 25.18 11.77 -7.58
C ALA A 593 25.66 13.16 -8.02
N GLN A 594 26.95 13.48 -7.86
CA GLN A 594 27.52 14.73 -8.39
C GLN A 594 27.54 14.78 -9.92
N THR A 595 27.41 13.63 -10.59
CA THR A 595 27.40 13.50 -12.06
C THR A 595 25.99 13.32 -12.64
N ARG A 596 24.95 13.42 -11.81
CA ARG A 596 23.54 13.25 -12.18
C ARG A 596 22.77 14.56 -11.97
N GLU A 597 21.56 14.65 -12.51
CA GLU A 597 20.67 15.82 -12.38
C GLU A 597 19.23 15.38 -12.00
N GLY A 598 18.43 16.32 -11.50
CA GLY A 598 17.00 16.10 -11.22
C GLY A 598 16.73 15.03 -10.16
N GLN A 599 15.63 14.29 -10.34
CA GLN A 599 15.17 13.27 -9.39
C GLN A 599 16.21 12.16 -9.15
N GLU A 600 16.98 11.78 -10.16
CA GLU A 600 18.03 10.77 -10.03
C GLU A 600 19.12 11.22 -9.06
N GLN A 601 19.62 12.46 -9.19
CA GLN A 601 20.57 13.03 -8.25
C GLN A 601 20.02 13.07 -6.82
N GLU A 602 18.77 13.50 -6.66
CA GLU A 602 18.14 13.63 -5.35
C GLU A 602 18.03 12.28 -4.63
N GLN A 603 17.58 11.23 -5.33
CA GLN A 603 17.39 9.92 -4.74
C GLN A 603 18.72 9.25 -4.37
N ILE A 604 19.74 9.37 -5.22
CA ILE A 604 21.08 8.83 -4.92
C ILE A 604 21.72 9.53 -3.71
N LEU A 605 21.57 10.85 -3.60
CA LEU A 605 22.05 11.59 -2.42
C LEU A 605 21.28 11.19 -1.15
N ALA A 606 19.96 11.01 -1.23
CA ALA A 606 19.16 10.56 -0.09
C ALA A 606 19.62 9.19 0.44
N HIS A 607 19.95 8.27 -0.48
CA HIS A 607 20.51 6.96 -0.12
C HIS A 607 21.91 7.08 0.49
N ALA A 608 22.80 7.87 -0.13
CA ALA A 608 24.13 8.16 0.42
C ALA A 608 24.06 8.72 1.86
N PHE A 609 23.07 9.58 2.14
CA PHE A 609 22.83 10.10 3.48
C PHE A 609 22.34 9.06 4.48
N GLY A 610 21.50 8.11 4.03
CA GLY A 610 21.10 6.96 4.85
C GLY A 610 22.32 6.18 5.33
N LEU A 611 23.26 5.91 4.44
CA LEU A 611 24.51 5.21 4.74
C LEU A 611 25.41 6.00 5.69
N TYR A 612 25.58 7.32 5.49
CA TYR A 612 26.34 8.14 6.45
C TYR A 612 25.69 8.15 7.83
N ARG A 613 24.37 8.26 7.92
CA ARG A 613 23.65 8.25 9.20
C ARG A 613 23.78 6.91 9.92
N ALA A 614 23.81 5.81 9.19
CA ALA A 614 24.05 4.48 9.75
C ALA A 614 25.49 4.32 10.28
N ALA A 615 26.48 4.90 9.59
CA ALA A 615 27.89 4.80 9.97
C ALA A 615 28.29 5.76 11.12
N LEU A 616 27.72 6.96 11.17
CA LEU A 616 28.14 8.04 12.08
C LEU A 616 28.24 7.72 13.58
N PRO A 617 27.39 6.87 14.18
CA PRO A 617 27.50 6.49 15.59
C PRO A 617 28.84 5.84 15.93
N ASP A 618 29.39 5.06 15.00
CA ASP A 618 30.57 4.21 15.21
C ASP A 618 31.82 4.72 14.47
N LEU A 619 31.67 5.74 13.62
CA LEU A 619 32.79 6.44 12.98
C LEU A 619 33.59 7.29 13.96
N SER A 620 34.91 7.39 13.71
CA SER A 620 35.79 8.30 14.44
C SER A 620 36.81 8.99 13.51
N GLY A 621 37.50 10.02 14.00
CA GLY A 621 38.59 10.67 13.25
C GLY A 621 38.17 11.32 11.93
N LEU A 622 38.98 11.13 10.88
CA LEU A 622 38.80 11.77 9.57
C LEU A 622 37.58 11.25 8.81
N GLY A 623 37.24 9.97 8.93
CA GLY A 623 36.06 9.36 8.31
C GLY A 623 34.77 10.02 8.78
N LYS A 624 34.65 10.21 10.09
CA LYS A 624 33.54 10.96 10.70
C LYS A 624 33.43 12.39 10.16
N MET A 625 34.52 13.15 10.18
CA MET A 625 34.51 14.55 9.72
C MET A 625 34.11 14.67 8.24
N LYS A 626 34.53 13.72 7.40
CA LYS A 626 34.18 13.72 5.97
C LYS A 626 32.69 13.39 5.76
N ALA A 627 32.15 12.41 6.48
CA ALA A 627 30.73 12.07 6.44
C ALA A 627 29.85 13.24 6.93
N GLU A 628 30.21 13.86 8.06
CA GLU A 628 29.54 15.05 8.60
C GLU A 628 29.58 16.23 7.62
N ARG A 629 30.74 16.47 6.98
CA ARG A 629 30.88 17.53 5.97
C ARG A 629 30.00 17.29 4.74
N ARG A 630 29.93 16.05 4.23
CA ARG A 630 29.07 15.73 3.07
C ARG A 630 27.59 15.82 3.40
N LEU A 631 27.18 15.44 4.62
CA LEU A 631 25.82 15.71 5.10
C LEU A 631 25.52 17.22 5.16
N ALA A 632 26.51 18.05 5.48
CA ALA A 632 26.38 19.51 5.48
C ALA A 632 26.43 20.14 4.06
N GLU A 633 27.06 19.47 3.09
CA GLU A 633 27.20 19.92 1.68
C GLU A 633 25.99 19.57 0.80
N ALA A 634 24.96 18.92 1.34
CA ALA A 634 23.75 18.55 0.61
C ALA A 634 23.22 19.72 -0.25
N PRO A 635 23.03 19.57 -1.58
CA PRO A 635 22.60 20.66 -2.44
C PRO A 635 21.29 21.25 -1.93
N LYS A 636 21.20 22.59 -1.93
CA LYS A 636 20.01 23.39 -1.53
C LYS A 636 18.70 23.07 -2.29
N ALA A 637 18.76 22.14 -3.24
CA ALA A 637 17.66 21.69 -4.10
C ALA A 637 17.13 20.30 -3.71
N LEU A 638 17.92 19.45 -3.04
CA LEU A 638 17.31 18.57 -2.04
C LEU A 638 16.69 19.50 -1.01
N PRO A 639 15.45 19.26 -0.57
CA PRO A 639 14.72 20.23 0.25
C PRO A 639 15.64 20.75 1.34
N GLU A 640 16.03 22.03 1.24
CA GLU A 640 16.66 22.76 2.33
C GLU A 640 15.67 22.63 3.48
N ILE A 641 15.88 21.67 4.38
CA ILE A 641 15.37 21.75 5.73
C ILE A 641 16.00 23.06 6.22
N PRO A 642 15.24 24.15 6.43
CA PRO A 642 15.80 25.35 7.01
C PRO A 642 16.40 24.87 8.33
N GLU A 643 17.65 25.23 8.57
CA GLU A 643 18.36 24.92 9.81
C GLU A 643 17.68 25.66 10.97
N SER A 644 16.51 25.16 11.34
CA SER A 644 15.86 25.18 12.63
C SER A 644 14.85 24.04 12.64
N ALA A 645 15.33 22.90 13.14
CA ALA A 645 14.90 22.48 14.47
C ALA A 645 14.11 21.17 14.59
N LEU A 646 14.40 20.15 13.76
CA LEU A 646 14.36 18.80 14.32
C LEU A 646 15.62 18.58 15.15
N PRO A 647 15.52 18.16 16.43
CA PRO A 647 16.69 17.89 17.24
C PRO A 647 17.57 16.80 16.58
N ALA A 648 18.90 16.95 16.67
CA ALA A 648 19.83 15.92 16.20
C ALA A 648 19.43 14.53 16.74
N GLY A 649 19.54 13.49 15.91
CA GLY A 649 19.13 12.13 16.28
C GLY A 649 17.61 11.89 16.22
N THR A 650 16.81 12.80 15.66
CA THR A 650 15.41 12.50 15.33
C THR A 650 15.35 11.34 14.32
N VAL A 651 14.67 10.26 14.69
CA VAL A 651 14.48 9.06 13.86
C VAL A 651 13.08 8.95 13.27
N VAL A 652 12.10 9.62 13.87
CA VAL A 652 10.73 9.76 13.34
C VAL A 652 10.22 11.15 13.69
N ALA A 653 9.58 11.82 12.73
CA ALA A 653 8.81 13.05 12.90
C ALA A 653 7.55 13.01 12.02
N PHE A 654 6.36 12.92 12.62
CA PHE A 654 5.09 13.03 11.92
C PHE A 654 4.40 14.35 12.30
N SER A 655 4.14 15.19 11.30
CA SER A 655 3.52 16.51 11.51
C SER A 655 2.02 16.56 11.31
N PHE A 656 1.46 15.56 10.61
CA PHE A 656 0.04 15.52 10.25
C PHE A 656 -0.49 16.75 9.48
N GLU A 657 0.40 17.50 8.85
CA GLU A 657 0.02 18.56 7.92
C GLU A 657 -0.51 17.96 6.62
N LYS A 658 -1.38 18.70 5.93
CA LYS A 658 -2.06 18.22 4.71
C LYS A 658 -1.12 17.62 3.67
N ASP A 659 0.05 18.23 3.51
CA ASP A 659 1.08 17.88 2.54
C ASP A 659 1.98 16.70 2.98
N THR A 660 1.87 16.27 4.23
CA THR A 660 2.50 15.03 4.70
C THR A 660 1.66 13.79 4.43
N PHE A 661 0.37 13.93 4.08
CA PHE A 661 -0.45 12.77 3.76
C PHE A 661 -0.34 12.37 2.29
N PHE A 662 -0.35 11.07 2.05
CA PHE A 662 -0.46 10.50 0.72
C PHE A 662 -1.28 9.21 0.77
N GLU A 663 -1.83 8.81 -0.37
CA GLU A 663 -2.58 7.57 -0.49
C GLU A 663 -1.76 6.56 -1.29
N ARG A 664 -1.76 5.31 -0.84
CA ARG A 664 -1.12 4.19 -1.54
C ARG A 664 -1.99 2.95 -1.37
N ASN A 665 -2.49 2.39 -2.47
CA ASN A 665 -3.35 1.21 -2.49
C ASN A 665 -4.61 1.38 -1.63
N GLY A 666 -5.31 2.51 -1.78
CA GLY A 666 -6.55 2.82 -1.03
C GLY A 666 -6.35 3.16 0.45
N LYS A 667 -5.12 3.10 0.97
CA LYS A 667 -4.79 3.40 2.37
C LYS A 667 -4.13 4.77 2.48
N ARG A 668 -4.43 5.49 3.56
CA ARG A 668 -3.86 6.81 3.86
C ARG A 668 -2.59 6.65 4.68
N TYR A 669 -1.53 7.36 4.30
CA TYR A 669 -0.25 7.39 5.01
C TYR A 669 0.11 8.80 5.42
N VAL A 670 0.86 8.93 6.51
CA VAL A 670 1.61 10.13 6.86
C VAL A 670 3.10 9.91 6.58
N ARG A 671 3.73 10.89 5.95
CA ARG A 671 5.16 10.92 5.64
C ARG A 671 5.96 11.35 6.87
N ASP A 672 7.03 10.62 7.17
CA ASP A 672 8.05 11.08 8.10
C ASP A 672 8.83 12.27 7.51
N VAL A 673 8.87 13.38 8.25
CA VAL A 673 9.60 14.59 7.86
C VAL A 673 11.02 14.65 8.46
N SER A 674 11.45 13.63 9.21
CA SER A 674 12.84 13.53 9.68
C SER A 674 13.82 13.12 8.58
N GLY A 675 13.31 12.60 7.46
CA GLY A 675 14.09 12.07 6.36
C GLY A 675 14.62 10.67 6.62
N SER A 676 13.98 9.91 7.52
CA SER A 676 14.32 8.50 7.77
C SER A 676 13.60 7.54 6.80
N GLY A 677 12.64 8.03 6.01
CA GLY A 677 11.89 7.21 5.05
C GLY A 677 10.80 6.34 5.70
N VAL A 678 10.45 6.58 6.96
CA VAL A 678 9.35 5.88 7.65
C VAL A 678 7.99 6.45 7.20
N PHE A 679 7.00 5.58 7.02
CA PHE A 679 5.62 6.01 6.72
C PHE A 679 4.68 5.45 7.77
N GLY A 680 3.79 6.29 8.30
CA GLY A 680 2.73 5.87 9.20
C GLY A 680 1.46 5.56 8.44
N LEU A 681 0.92 4.34 8.57
CA LEU A 681 -0.42 3.99 8.12
C LEU A 681 -1.42 4.67 9.05
N VAL A 682 -2.30 5.48 8.47
CA VAL A 682 -3.32 6.26 9.16
C VAL A 682 -4.66 5.54 9.02
N SER A 683 -5.24 5.08 10.14
CA SER A 683 -6.49 4.30 10.16
C SER A 683 -7.55 4.99 11.01
N GLY A 684 -8.73 5.24 10.40
CA GLY A 684 -9.92 5.80 11.06
C GLY A 684 -9.85 7.29 11.46
N THR A 685 -8.65 7.82 11.69
CA THR A 685 -8.48 9.20 12.18
C THR A 685 -8.97 10.27 11.20
N GLN A 686 -9.41 11.39 11.76
CA GLN A 686 -9.78 12.60 11.02
C GLN A 686 -8.79 13.74 11.27
N SER A 687 -8.51 14.56 10.25
CA SER A 687 -7.70 15.76 10.45
C SER A 687 -8.50 16.87 11.12
N VAL A 688 -7.99 17.42 12.22
CA VAL A 688 -8.59 18.52 12.99
C VAL A 688 -7.58 19.66 13.19
N PRO A 689 -8.00 20.87 13.60
CA PRO A 689 -7.05 21.93 13.95
C PRO A 689 -6.15 21.52 15.12
N GLY A 690 -4.83 21.53 14.87
CA GLY A 690 -3.80 21.27 15.87
C GLY A 690 -3.36 22.55 16.61
N PRO A 691 -2.45 22.43 17.61
CA PRO A 691 -1.82 23.57 18.27
C PRO A 691 -1.16 24.52 17.27
N LYS A 692 -0.61 24.00 16.15
CA LYS A 692 0.01 24.77 15.07
C LYS A 692 -0.19 24.13 13.69
N GLY A 693 -1.43 24.00 13.26
CA GLY A 693 -1.75 23.51 11.93
C GLY A 693 -2.82 22.42 11.99
N GLN A 694 -2.49 21.20 11.54
CA GLN A 694 -3.41 20.06 11.56
C GLN A 694 -2.90 18.96 12.48
N ALA A 695 -3.82 18.39 13.24
CA ALA A 695 -3.61 17.22 14.09
C ALA A 695 -4.50 16.06 13.63
N LEU A 696 -4.29 14.87 14.19
CA LEU A 696 -5.21 13.75 14.04
C LEU A 696 -6.11 13.62 15.26
N LEU A 697 -7.42 13.50 15.02
CA LEU A 697 -8.43 13.12 16.01
C LEU A 697 -8.57 11.60 16.00
N PHE A 698 -8.46 11.02 17.20
CA PHE A 698 -8.66 9.62 17.52
C PHE A 698 -9.95 9.48 18.33
N ASP A 699 -10.86 8.60 17.93
CA ASP A 699 -12.19 8.48 18.53
C ASP A 699 -12.39 7.27 19.46
N GLY A 700 -11.45 6.31 19.47
CA GLY A 700 -11.44 5.17 20.39
C GLY A 700 -11.15 3.80 19.75
N ASP A 701 -11.03 3.74 18.43
CA ASP A 701 -10.58 2.60 17.62
C ASP A 701 -9.57 3.00 16.52
N ASP A 702 -9.36 4.30 16.34
CA ASP A 702 -8.36 4.89 15.47
C ASP A 702 -6.90 4.61 15.90
N LEU A 703 -5.98 4.52 14.93
CA LEU A 703 -4.55 4.45 15.18
C LEU A 703 -3.70 4.96 14.01
N VAL A 704 -2.44 5.30 14.31
CA VAL A 704 -1.37 5.37 13.31
C VAL A 704 -0.34 4.29 13.62
N SER A 705 -0.05 3.40 12.68
CA SER A 705 0.95 2.34 12.82
C SER A 705 2.15 2.58 11.90
N PHE A 706 3.36 2.27 12.35
CA PHE A 706 4.58 2.44 11.56
C PHE A 706 5.68 1.46 11.99
N PRO A 707 6.64 1.12 11.10
CA PRO A 707 7.76 0.24 11.44
C PRO A 707 8.58 0.79 12.60
N ASP A 708 8.94 -0.07 13.55
CA ASP A 708 9.76 0.29 14.71
C ASP A 708 11.27 0.04 14.48
N SER A 709 11.67 -0.48 13.31
CA SER A 709 13.04 -0.89 12.97
C SER A 709 14.09 0.21 13.08
N ARG A 710 13.68 1.47 13.07
CA ARG A 710 14.56 2.65 13.24
C ARG A 710 14.48 3.30 14.62
N LEU A 711 13.70 2.72 15.54
CA LEU A 711 13.50 3.26 16.89
C LEU A 711 14.57 2.76 17.86
N PRO A 712 14.84 3.49 18.96
CA PRO A 712 15.83 3.05 19.96
C PRO A 712 15.43 1.73 20.62
N SER A 713 16.27 0.71 20.51
CA SER A 713 16.10 -0.59 21.17
C SER A 713 16.89 -0.69 22.49
N GLY A 714 16.73 -1.80 23.20
CA GLY A 714 17.46 -2.12 24.42
C GLY A 714 17.38 -1.00 25.47
N ASN A 715 18.52 -0.69 26.08
CA ASN A 715 18.65 0.37 27.09
C ASN A 715 19.21 1.69 26.53
N SER A 716 19.20 1.89 25.22
CA SER A 716 19.72 3.10 24.54
C SER A 716 19.07 4.42 25.00
N PRO A 717 19.75 5.57 24.90
CA PRO A 717 19.12 6.87 25.16
C PRO A 717 17.98 7.17 24.16
N ARG A 718 16.93 7.85 24.61
CA ARG A 718 15.80 8.25 23.75
C ARG A 718 15.00 9.42 24.30
N THR A 719 14.33 10.14 23.41
CA THR A 719 13.30 11.12 23.73
C THR A 719 12.07 10.91 22.86
N VAL A 720 10.88 10.94 23.45
CA VAL A 720 9.59 10.94 22.73
C VAL A 720 8.89 12.28 23.01
N CYS A 721 8.38 12.96 21.99
CA CYS A 721 7.63 14.21 22.11
C CYS A 721 6.34 14.16 21.28
N PHE A 722 5.25 14.75 21.78
CA PHE A 722 4.02 14.99 21.01
C PHE A 722 3.12 15.99 21.73
N TRP A 723 2.20 16.60 20.99
CA TRP A 723 1.07 17.34 21.53
C TRP A 723 -0.14 16.43 21.72
N VAL A 724 -0.91 16.67 22.78
CA VAL A 724 -2.13 15.93 23.08
C VAL A 724 -3.25 16.86 23.55
N GLN A 725 -4.48 16.62 23.10
CA GLN A 725 -5.69 17.28 23.58
C GLN A 725 -6.77 16.22 23.84
N THR A 726 -7.30 16.15 25.06
CA THR A 726 -8.38 15.21 25.35
C THR A 726 -9.22 15.66 26.54
N SER A 727 -10.48 15.23 26.57
CA SER A 727 -11.38 15.30 27.74
C SER A 727 -11.76 13.92 28.26
N THR A 728 -11.10 12.87 27.77
CA THR A 728 -11.42 11.48 28.12
C THR A 728 -10.95 11.19 29.53
N THR A 729 -11.89 10.80 30.39
CA THR A 729 -11.64 10.49 31.81
C THR A 729 -11.86 9.01 32.15
N ARG A 730 -12.17 8.17 31.14
CA ARG A 730 -12.42 6.72 31.30
C ARG A 730 -11.12 5.91 31.12
N VAL A 731 -11.08 4.77 31.81
CA VAL A 731 -9.92 3.88 32.09
C VAL A 731 -8.94 3.69 30.90
N ILE A 732 -7.64 3.67 31.24
CA ILE A 732 -6.40 3.42 30.46
C ILE A 732 -6.50 3.73 28.95
N LYS A 733 -5.84 4.81 28.53
CA LYS A 733 -5.82 5.28 27.13
C LYS A 733 -4.40 5.49 26.61
N ILE A 734 -3.99 4.74 25.60
CA ILE A 734 -2.60 4.66 25.13
C ILE A 734 -2.34 5.72 24.06
N CYS A 735 -1.45 6.66 24.34
CA CYS A 735 -1.13 7.74 23.39
C CYS A 735 -0.05 7.30 22.39
N LEU A 736 0.99 6.62 22.86
CA LEU A 736 2.10 6.13 22.04
C LEU A 736 2.71 4.87 22.64
N SER A 737 2.99 3.88 21.80
CA SER A 737 3.64 2.64 22.21
C SER A 737 4.62 2.13 21.15
N TYR A 738 5.79 1.64 21.58
CA TYR A 738 6.64 0.78 20.76
C TYR A 738 7.45 -0.18 21.63
N GLY A 739 7.75 -1.34 21.07
CA GLY A 739 8.46 -2.44 21.70
C GLY A 739 7.59 -3.53 22.29
N GLY A 740 8.24 -4.58 22.81
CA GLY A 740 7.59 -5.82 23.24
C GLY A 740 6.77 -5.72 24.53
N LEU A 741 5.89 -6.71 24.70
CA LEU A 741 4.89 -6.78 25.77
C LEU A 741 5.38 -7.32 27.13
N PRO A 742 6.57 -7.93 27.31
CA PRO A 742 7.09 -8.25 28.64
C PRO A 742 7.53 -7.02 29.46
N SER A 743 7.65 -7.18 30.77
CA SER A 743 7.95 -6.11 31.71
C SER A 743 9.31 -5.44 31.46
N ASN A 744 9.25 -4.17 31.03
CA ASN A 744 10.34 -3.26 30.62
C ASN A 744 10.77 -3.31 29.14
N ASP A 745 10.09 -4.09 28.29
CA ASP A 745 10.48 -4.27 26.88
C ASP A 745 9.85 -3.24 25.92
N CYS A 746 9.23 -2.19 26.44
CA CYS A 746 8.56 -1.16 25.64
C CYS A 746 8.79 0.27 26.15
N THR A 747 8.68 1.23 25.23
CA THR A 747 8.37 2.63 25.56
C THR A 747 6.88 2.84 25.42
N TYR A 748 6.21 3.21 26.51
CA TYR A 748 4.77 3.15 26.62
C TYR A 748 4.22 4.34 27.42
N LEU A 749 3.48 5.22 26.74
CA LEU A 749 2.89 6.44 27.29
C LEU A 749 1.37 6.37 27.21
N LEU A 750 0.71 6.50 28.36
CA LEU A 750 -0.74 6.37 28.48
C LEU A 750 -1.34 7.38 29.46
N LEU A 751 -2.66 7.53 29.42
CA LEU A 751 -3.45 8.19 30.44
C LEU A 751 -3.94 7.17 31.46
N PHE A 752 -3.49 7.30 32.71
CA PHE A 752 -3.86 6.39 33.79
C PHE A 752 -4.78 7.07 34.81
N GLY A 753 -5.67 6.28 35.42
CA GLY A 753 -6.55 6.71 36.49
C GLY A 753 -6.42 5.82 37.72
N THR A 754 -6.13 6.40 38.87
CA THR A 754 -6.20 5.67 40.15
C THR A 754 -7.66 5.44 40.55
N ALA A 755 -7.97 4.26 41.08
CA ALA A 755 -9.30 3.99 41.64
C ALA A 755 -9.67 5.03 42.70
N ASP A 756 -10.90 5.57 42.63
CA ASP A 756 -11.45 6.36 43.74
C ASP A 756 -11.47 5.48 45.01
N PRO A 757 -11.37 6.05 46.23
CA PRO A 757 -11.41 5.32 47.51
C PRO A 757 -12.69 4.50 47.78
N GLY A 758 -13.59 4.36 46.79
CA GLY A 758 -14.84 3.61 46.86
C GLY A 758 -15.01 2.53 45.79
N GLY A 759 -13.95 2.12 45.10
CA GLY A 759 -13.95 0.92 44.25
C GLY A 759 -14.81 0.98 42.97
N ARG A 760 -15.22 2.18 42.52
CA ARG A 760 -15.78 2.38 41.17
C ARG A 760 -14.70 3.03 40.29
N GLY A 761 -14.50 2.47 39.09
CA GLY A 761 -13.34 2.65 38.20
C GLY A 761 -12.70 4.03 38.19
N GLY A 762 -11.36 4.04 38.32
CA GLY A 762 -10.56 5.26 38.42
C GLY A 762 -10.69 6.21 37.24
N ARG A 763 -10.58 7.52 37.52
CA ARG A 763 -10.60 8.57 36.49
C ARG A 763 -9.20 8.77 35.91
N ALA A 764 -9.03 8.49 34.62
CA ALA A 764 -7.78 8.77 33.93
C ALA A 764 -7.59 10.28 33.78
N THR A 765 -6.54 10.84 34.39
CA THR A 765 -6.34 12.30 34.41
C THR A 765 -4.91 12.73 34.10
N LYS A 766 -3.92 11.84 34.27
CA LYS A 766 -2.50 12.21 34.21
C LYS A 766 -1.77 11.38 33.16
N MET A 767 -0.71 11.97 32.60
CA MET A 767 0.21 11.25 31.74
C MET A 767 1.05 10.28 32.57
N THR A 768 1.19 9.05 32.09
CA THR A 768 1.82 7.95 32.83
C THR A 768 2.77 7.20 31.91
N VAL A 769 3.97 6.96 32.43
CA VAL A 769 4.92 6.03 31.84
C VAL A 769 4.65 4.66 32.47
N ALA A 770 4.34 3.67 31.64
CA ALA A 770 3.87 2.37 32.12
C ALA A 770 4.63 1.22 31.44
N ASN A 771 4.33 0.01 31.89
CA ASN A 771 4.65 -1.24 31.20
C ASN A 771 3.35 -2.03 31.02
N PRO A 772 3.20 -2.79 29.93
CA PRO A 772 2.13 -3.77 29.77
C PRO A 772 2.08 -4.70 31.00
N GLY A 773 0.88 -4.96 31.52
CA GLY A 773 0.68 -5.77 32.73
C GLY A 773 0.77 -5.02 34.07
N GLY A 774 0.87 -3.68 34.07
CA GLY A 774 0.65 -2.83 35.26
C GLY A 774 1.77 -2.80 36.30
N SER A 775 2.91 -3.44 36.04
CA SER A 775 4.07 -3.37 36.93
C SER A 775 4.89 -2.09 36.68
N ASN A 776 5.19 -1.34 37.75
CA ASN A 776 6.04 -0.14 37.74
C ASN A 776 5.53 1.10 36.99
N GLU A 777 4.21 1.30 36.93
CA GLU A 777 3.63 2.54 36.39
C GLU A 777 4.06 3.76 37.23
N ARG A 778 4.31 4.88 36.53
CA ARG A 778 4.67 6.16 37.15
C ARG A 778 3.90 7.28 36.47
N SER A 779 2.97 7.84 37.24
CA SER A 779 2.10 8.93 36.79
C SER A 779 2.69 10.27 37.17
N GLY A 780 2.54 11.23 36.27
CA GLY A 780 2.84 12.63 36.51
C GLY A 780 1.97 13.29 37.57
N ALA A 781 2.15 14.59 37.76
CA ALA A 781 1.33 15.41 38.65
C ALA A 781 0.26 16.20 37.89
N THR A 782 0.57 16.61 36.65
CA THR A 782 -0.27 17.49 35.83
C THR A 782 -1.46 16.74 35.24
N THR A 783 -2.63 17.37 35.32
CA THR A 783 -3.85 16.89 34.64
C THR A 783 -3.82 17.33 33.19
N VAL A 784 -3.96 16.39 32.26
CA VAL A 784 -3.89 16.63 30.79
C VAL A 784 -5.21 16.35 30.08
N THR A 785 -6.27 16.06 30.84
CA THR A 785 -7.61 15.73 30.34
C THR A 785 -8.60 16.91 30.44
N ASP A 786 -8.08 18.13 30.44
CA ASP A 786 -8.86 19.36 30.60
C ASP A 786 -9.42 19.93 29.27
N GLY A 787 -9.26 19.18 28.17
CA GLY A 787 -9.66 19.57 26.83
C GLY A 787 -8.75 20.61 26.17
N LYS A 788 -7.60 20.95 26.76
CA LYS A 788 -6.59 21.83 26.14
C LYS A 788 -5.43 21.03 25.55
N TRP A 789 -4.69 21.68 24.67
CA TRP A 789 -3.45 21.15 24.13
C TRP A 789 -2.32 21.21 25.17
N HIS A 790 -1.71 20.06 25.41
CA HIS A 790 -0.52 19.91 26.25
C HIS A 790 0.63 19.31 25.44
N HIS A 791 1.84 19.82 25.63
CA HIS A 791 3.05 19.22 25.05
C HIS A 791 3.67 18.22 26.01
N VAL A 792 3.85 16.98 25.58
CA VAL A 792 4.38 15.87 26.38
C VAL A 792 5.79 15.54 25.87
N ALA A 793 6.75 15.39 26.78
CA ALA A 793 8.07 14.84 26.43
C ALA A 793 8.58 13.84 27.47
N LEU A 794 8.95 12.63 27.04
CA LEU A 794 9.61 11.63 27.87
C LEU A 794 11.07 11.52 27.46
N VAL A 795 11.99 11.83 28.38
CA VAL A 795 13.44 11.80 28.15
C VAL A 795 14.07 10.67 28.96
N TYR A 796 14.91 9.86 28.32
CA TYR A 796 15.69 8.80 28.95
C TYR A 796 17.13 8.83 28.45
N GLY A 797 18.10 8.92 29.38
CA GLY A 797 19.51 9.09 29.06
C GLY A 797 20.34 7.81 28.99
N GLY A 798 19.74 6.62 29.15
CA GLY A 798 20.50 5.36 29.30
C GLY A 798 21.10 5.17 30.70
N ASN A 799 20.85 6.11 31.62
CA ASN A 799 21.48 6.22 32.94
C ASN A 799 20.56 5.81 34.11
N ASN A 800 19.63 4.87 33.85
CA ASN A 800 18.64 4.39 34.82
C ASN A 800 17.66 5.45 35.36
N GLU A 801 17.47 6.57 34.65
CA GLU A 801 16.54 7.63 35.03
C GLU A 801 15.73 8.11 33.83
N ALA A 802 14.41 8.22 34.01
CA ALA A 802 13.51 8.84 33.04
C ALA A 802 12.90 10.12 33.63
N ILE A 803 12.69 11.11 32.75
CA ILE A 803 12.10 12.41 33.09
C ILE A 803 10.94 12.68 32.14
N LEU A 804 9.75 12.89 32.70
CA LEU A 804 8.55 13.29 31.99
C LEU A 804 8.35 14.80 32.15
N TYR A 805 8.15 15.49 31.03
CA TYR A 805 7.84 16.90 30.94
C TYR A 805 6.42 17.10 30.41
N ILE A 806 5.69 18.04 31.03
CA ILE A 806 4.41 18.55 30.53
C ILE A 806 4.55 20.05 30.33
N ASP A 807 4.23 20.53 29.13
CA ASP A 807 4.35 21.94 28.70
C ASP A 807 5.74 22.55 28.87
N GLY A 808 6.77 21.70 28.82
CA GLY A 808 8.19 22.06 28.97
C GLY A 808 8.68 22.14 30.41
N VAL A 809 7.84 21.79 31.40
CA VAL A 809 8.19 21.73 32.82
C VAL A 809 8.32 20.27 33.24
N VAL A 810 9.32 19.94 34.07
CA VAL A 810 9.46 18.59 34.64
C VAL A 810 8.23 18.28 35.50
N ASP A 811 7.47 17.26 35.10
CA ASP A 811 6.28 16.81 35.82
C ASP A 811 6.57 15.59 36.69
N LEU A 812 7.52 14.75 36.26
CA LEU A 812 7.94 13.54 36.99
C LEU A 812 9.38 13.15 36.65
N ARG A 813 10.12 12.68 37.65
CA ARG A 813 11.47 12.11 37.52
C ARG A 813 11.54 10.83 38.35
N PHE A 814 12.03 9.73 37.78
CA PHE A 814 12.01 8.44 38.46
C PHE A 814 13.05 7.45 37.90
N PRO A 815 13.47 6.46 38.70
CA PRO A 815 14.33 5.38 38.21
C PRO A 815 13.63 4.52 37.17
N LYS A 816 14.26 4.32 36.01
CA LYS A 816 13.74 3.50 34.90
C LYS A 816 14.88 2.93 34.09
N SER A 817 14.76 1.67 33.68
CA SER A 817 15.63 1.07 32.66
C SER A 817 14.74 0.44 31.60
N TYR A 818 15.22 0.43 30.35
CA TYR A 818 14.52 -0.15 29.22
C TYR A 818 15.25 -1.40 28.75
N ARG A 819 14.48 -2.38 28.27
CA ARG A 819 14.93 -3.58 27.57
C ARG A 819 14.21 -3.69 26.24
N THR A 820 14.04 -2.55 25.56
CA THR A 820 13.11 -2.43 24.46
C THR A 820 13.43 -3.39 23.32
N SER A 821 12.58 -4.39 23.10
CA SER A 821 12.59 -5.19 21.88
C SER A 821 11.86 -4.44 20.76
N LEU A 822 12.10 -4.79 19.50
CA LEU A 822 11.43 -4.16 18.34
C LEU A 822 10.66 -5.23 17.58
N PRO A 823 9.40 -5.52 17.97
CA PRO A 823 8.60 -6.59 17.38
C PRO A 823 8.08 -6.27 15.96
N GLY A 824 8.42 -5.11 15.39
CA GLY A 824 8.15 -4.77 13.99
C GLY A 824 7.13 -3.65 13.81
N THR A 825 6.48 -3.16 14.87
CA THR A 825 5.47 -2.09 14.75
C THR A 825 5.38 -1.22 16.00
N ALA A 826 5.32 0.10 15.77
CA ALA A 826 5.01 1.14 16.72
C ALA A 826 3.62 1.75 16.43
N PHE A 827 2.99 2.30 17.46
CA PHE A 827 1.63 2.83 17.40
C PHE A 827 1.51 4.22 18.03
N ILE A 828 0.70 5.08 17.40
CA ILE A 828 0.14 6.30 17.98
C ILE A 828 -1.38 6.10 18.10
N GLY A 829 -1.93 6.51 19.23
CA GLY A 829 -3.37 6.39 19.51
C GLY A 829 -3.82 5.02 20.00
N GLY A 830 -2.90 4.07 20.22
CA GLY A 830 -3.28 2.74 20.71
C GLY A 830 -2.11 1.76 20.85
N TYR A 831 -2.48 0.48 20.86
CA TYR A 831 -1.65 -0.72 20.85
C TYR A 831 -2.48 -1.86 20.23
N ASN A 832 -1.84 -2.90 19.68
CA ASN A 832 -2.51 -4.07 19.10
C ASN A 832 -3.18 -4.95 20.17
N GLY A 833 -4.41 -4.62 20.59
CA GLY A 833 -5.18 -5.42 21.56
C GLY A 833 -6.04 -4.65 22.57
N GLY A 834 -6.26 -3.34 22.39
CA GLY A 834 -7.23 -2.55 23.16
C GLY A 834 -6.67 -1.29 23.86
N SER A 835 -7.53 -0.54 24.57
CA SER A 835 -7.20 0.71 25.27
C SER A 835 -6.82 1.91 24.38
N SER A 836 -7.38 1.98 23.16
CA SER A 836 -7.12 3.06 22.21
C SER A 836 -7.53 4.43 22.74
N PHE A 837 -6.72 5.42 22.40
CA PHE A 837 -6.85 6.81 22.79
C PHE A 837 -8.07 7.45 22.15
N LYS A 838 -8.68 8.37 22.90
CA LYS A 838 -9.76 9.23 22.43
C LYS A 838 -9.40 10.68 22.72
N GLY A 839 -9.17 11.47 21.69
CA GLY A 839 -8.64 12.83 21.74
C GLY A 839 -7.83 13.14 20.49
N SER A 840 -7.10 14.25 20.47
CA SER A 840 -6.25 14.65 19.34
C SER A 840 -4.78 14.56 19.70
N ILE A 841 -3.94 14.13 18.75
CA ILE A 841 -2.47 14.08 18.86
C ILE A 841 -1.85 14.84 17.68
N ASP A 842 -0.80 15.61 17.95
CA ASP A 842 -0.05 16.38 16.94
C ASP A 842 1.47 16.33 17.14
N ASP A 843 2.24 16.64 16.10
CA ASP A 843 3.71 16.70 16.03
C ASP A 843 4.42 15.58 16.84
N VAL A 844 4.34 14.33 16.37
CA VAL A 844 4.99 13.19 17.04
C VAL A 844 6.45 13.10 16.62
N LEU A 845 7.37 13.21 17.59
CA LEU A 845 8.81 13.01 17.39
C LEU A 845 9.35 11.87 18.25
N ILE A 846 10.21 11.03 17.67
CA ILE A 846 11.05 10.07 18.38
C ILE A 846 12.51 10.35 18.04
N ILE A 847 13.35 10.45 19.07
CA ILE A 847 14.74 10.91 18.98
C ILE A 847 15.63 9.90 19.69
N ALA A 848 16.66 9.41 19.02
CA ALA A 848 17.63 8.43 19.52
C ALA A 848 18.69 9.03 20.47
N ARG A 849 18.31 10.06 21.23
CA ARG A 849 19.11 10.63 22.32
C ARG A 849 18.24 11.34 23.35
N ALA A 850 18.83 11.61 24.51
CA ALA A 850 18.21 12.50 25.50
C ALA A 850 18.30 13.97 25.04
N LEU A 851 17.17 14.69 25.14
CA LEU A 851 17.13 16.14 24.96
C LEU A 851 17.36 16.88 26.28
N SER A 852 18.01 18.03 26.19
CA SER A 852 18.11 19.00 27.29
C SER A 852 16.79 19.78 27.47
N PRO A 853 16.55 20.39 28.65
CA PRO A 853 15.38 21.22 28.88
C PRO A 853 15.20 22.36 27.86
N ALA A 854 16.30 22.96 27.41
CA ALA A 854 16.29 24.01 26.38
C ALA A 854 15.84 23.49 25.01
N GLU A 855 16.29 22.28 24.64
CA GLU A 855 15.84 21.60 23.43
C GLU A 855 14.36 21.20 23.51
N ILE A 856 13.86 20.77 24.67
CA ILE A 856 12.42 20.50 24.87
C ILE A 856 11.58 21.76 24.68
N GLY A 857 12.04 22.90 25.22
CA GLY A 857 11.41 24.19 24.98
C GLY A 857 11.39 24.58 23.50
N SER A 858 12.48 24.26 22.79
CA SER A 858 12.59 24.48 21.35
C SER A 858 11.64 23.58 20.57
N VAL A 859 11.57 22.28 20.90
CA VAL A 859 10.66 21.28 20.29
C VAL A 859 9.19 21.70 20.41
N ARG A 860 8.77 22.15 21.59
CA ARG A 860 7.41 22.68 21.81
C ARG A 860 7.12 23.90 20.93
N SER A 861 8.14 24.69 20.59
CA SER A 861 7.99 25.88 19.76
C SER A 861 8.04 25.59 18.25
N LEU A 862 8.34 24.36 17.83
CA LEU A 862 8.41 23.95 16.42
C LEU A 862 7.09 24.05 15.67
N THR A 863 7.19 24.13 14.36
CA THR A 863 6.10 23.89 13.41
C THR A 863 6.64 22.93 12.38
N LEU A 864 6.20 21.67 12.42
CA LEU A 864 6.63 20.68 11.46
C LEU A 864 5.83 20.86 10.16
N LYS A 865 6.45 21.37 9.09
CA LYS A 865 5.81 21.45 7.76
C LYS A 865 6.56 20.57 6.78
N SER A 866 5.85 19.89 5.88
CA SER A 866 6.53 19.24 4.76
C SER A 866 7.20 20.31 3.89
N HIS A 867 8.44 20.05 3.46
CA HIS A 867 9.12 20.89 2.46
C HIS A 867 8.78 20.48 1.02
N ALA A 868 7.59 19.90 0.76
CA ALA A 868 7.07 19.70 -0.60
C ALA A 868 6.47 20.99 -1.20
N SER A 869 7.02 22.15 -0.85
CA SER A 869 6.72 23.43 -1.49
C SER A 869 7.93 23.99 -2.23
N ARG A 870 8.47 23.20 -3.16
CA ARG A 870 8.95 23.74 -4.44
C ARG A 870 8.30 22.97 -5.60
N GLU A 871 7.43 23.70 -6.31
CA GLU A 871 6.98 23.45 -7.69
C GLU A 871 6.27 22.13 -8.05
N ALA A 872 5.59 21.48 -7.10
CA ALA A 872 4.46 20.62 -7.47
C ALA A 872 3.28 21.50 -7.94
N ILE A 873 3.16 21.71 -9.25
CA ILE A 873 2.01 22.26 -10.00
C ILE A 873 1.01 23.00 -9.09
N SER A 874 1.28 24.27 -8.80
CA SER A 874 0.21 25.20 -8.43
C SER A 874 -0.67 25.34 -9.65
N LEU A 875 -1.72 24.53 -9.72
CA LEU A 875 -2.95 24.92 -10.41
C LEU A 875 -3.94 25.38 -9.34
N PRO A 876 -4.23 26.70 -9.27
CA PRO A 876 -4.87 27.30 -8.13
C PRO A 876 -6.30 26.78 -7.99
N SER A 877 -6.52 25.93 -7.00
CA SER A 877 -7.86 25.45 -6.67
C SER A 877 -8.45 26.21 -5.49
N ARG A 878 -9.60 26.84 -5.77
CA ARG A 878 -10.60 27.44 -4.88
C ARG A 878 -10.25 28.76 -4.19
N THR A 879 -10.19 29.84 -4.97
CA THR A 879 -10.79 31.10 -4.49
C THR A 879 -12.29 30.88 -4.36
N LYS A 880 -12.81 30.86 -3.13
CA LYS A 880 -14.23 31.15 -2.88
C LYS A 880 -14.47 32.59 -3.33
N LEU A 881 -14.87 32.78 -4.58
CA LEU A 881 -15.38 34.03 -5.09
C LEU A 881 -16.81 34.19 -4.58
N ARG A 882 -16.99 34.64 -3.33
CA ARG A 882 -18.23 35.32 -2.97
C ARG A 882 -18.12 36.74 -3.48
N LEU A 883 -18.83 37.04 -4.57
CA LEU A 883 -19.12 38.43 -4.92
C LEU A 883 -19.96 39.05 -3.80
N SER A 884 -19.41 40.06 -3.13
CA SER A 884 -20.21 41.19 -2.64
C SER A 884 -19.38 42.48 -2.72
N THR A 885 -19.74 43.30 -3.71
CA THR A 885 -19.73 44.78 -3.73
C THR A 885 -18.61 45.56 -3.01
N LYS A 886 -17.82 46.27 -3.84
CA LYS A 886 -17.07 47.51 -3.55
C LYS A 886 -16.09 47.47 -2.35
N GLY A 887 -14.82 47.20 -2.63
CA GLY A 887 -13.72 47.50 -1.70
C GLY A 887 -12.38 47.06 -2.28
N ARG A 888 -11.42 47.99 -2.35
CA ARG A 888 -10.05 47.81 -2.86
C ARG A 888 -9.34 46.68 -2.09
N VAL A 889 -8.86 45.64 -2.78
CA VAL A 889 -8.19 44.48 -2.16
C VAL A 889 -6.83 44.91 -1.59
N GLN A 890 -6.66 44.82 -0.27
CA GLN A 890 -5.35 44.67 0.40
C GLN A 890 -5.07 43.17 0.56
N GLN A 891 -3.85 42.74 0.21
CA GLN A 891 -3.41 41.36 0.41
C GLN A 891 -3.34 40.99 1.91
N PRO A 892 -3.56 39.71 2.30
CA PRO A 892 -3.57 39.30 3.69
C PRO A 892 -2.14 39.26 4.29
N VAL A 893 -1.96 39.96 5.40
CA VAL A 893 -0.75 39.91 6.24
C VAL A 893 -0.82 38.64 7.13
N PRO A 894 0.31 37.96 7.43
CA PRO A 894 0.34 36.83 8.36
C PRO A 894 -0.29 37.20 9.73
N ALA A 895 -0.98 36.26 10.37
CA ALA A 895 -1.59 36.50 11.67
C ALA A 895 -0.53 36.79 12.74
N LEU A 896 -0.53 38.02 13.26
CA LEU A 896 0.38 38.45 14.31
C LEU A 896 -0.01 37.83 15.66
N PRO A 897 0.94 37.62 16.60
CA PRO A 897 0.63 37.14 17.94
C PRO A 897 -0.44 37.99 18.65
N LYS A 898 -1.35 37.34 19.40
CA LYS A 898 -2.35 38.06 20.21
C LYS A 898 -1.64 38.97 21.23
N GLY A 899 -2.06 40.24 21.28
CA GLY A 899 -1.44 41.26 22.12
C GLY A 899 -0.29 42.03 21.45
N THR A 900 -0.06 41.84 20.15
CA THR A 900 0.90 42.67 19.40
C THR A 900 0.42 44.12 19.35
N VAL A 901 1.24 45.03 19.88
CA VAL A 901 0.94 46.47 19.95
C VAL A 901 1.53 47.24 18.76
N LEU A 902 2.61 46.72 18.16
CA LEU A 902 3.25 47.30 16.99
C LEU A 902 3.85 46.17 16.15
N ALA A 903 3.60 46.20 14.84
CA ALA A 903 4.28 45.34 13.87
C ALA A 903 4.61 46.12 12.61
N LEU A 904 5.89 46.20 12.27
CA LEU A 904 6.37 46.92 11.09
C LEU A 904 7.08 45.98 10.13
N SER A 905 6.74 46.09 8.86
CA SER A 905 7.46 45.47 7.76
C SER A 905 7.92 46.56 6.82
N PHE A 906 9.18 46.47 6.37
CA PHE A 906 9.82 47.47 5.53
C PHE A 906 9.75 47.11 4.05
N GLU A 907 8.76 46.31 3.65
CA GLU A 907 8.48 46.02 2.25
C GLU A 907 7.88 47.23 1.52
N LYS A 908 8.17 47.36 0.23
CA LYS A 908 7.81 48.53 -0.60
C LYS A 908 6.33 48.95 -0.49
N ASN A 909 5.41 47.99 -0.33
CA ASN A 909 3.97 48.25 -0.28
C ASN A 909 3.46 48.74 1.08
N ASN A 910 4.31 48.72 2.11
CA ASN A 910 3.98 49.14 3.46
C ASN A 910 4.38 50.58 3.77
N PHE A 911 5.09 51.25 2.86
CA PHE A 911 5.37 52.67 2.98
C PHE A 911 4.23 53.53 2.42
N PHE A 912 3.96 54.66 3.06
CA PHE A 912 3.04 55.67 2.55
C PHE A 912 3.50 57.06 2.94
N GLU A 913 3.01 58.07 2.24
CA GLU A 913 3.32 59.48 2.52
C GLU A 913 2.09 60.17 3.10
N LYS A 914 2.30 61.00 4.12
CA LYS A 914 1.28 61.83 4.74
C LYS A 914 1.91 63.13 5.22
N ASP A 915 1.28 64.27 4.93
CA ASP A 915 1.73 65.61 5.36
C ASP A 915 3.20 65.92 4.98
N GLY A 916 3.64 65.48 3.80
CA GLY A 916 5.00 65.65 3.30
C GLY A 916 6.07 64.82 4.02
N LYS A 917 5.65 63.81 4.79
CA LYS A 917 6.51 62.91 5.57
C LYS A 917 6.26 61.46 5.18
N GLN A 918 7.31 60.66 5.24
CA GLN A 918 7.24 59.25 4.90
C GLN A 918 6.97 58.40 6.16
N TYR A 919 6.07 57.44 6.03
CA TYR A 919 5.66 56.54 7.10
C TYR A 919 5.74 55.08 6.68
N VAL A 920 5.90 54.20 7.67
CA VAL A 920 5.73 52.74 7.57
C VAL A 920 4.43 52.35 8.26
N ARG A 921 3.61 51.57 7.56
CA ARG A 921 2.32 51.07 8.06
C ARG A 921 2.55 50.07 9.20
N ASP A 922 1.78 50.27 10.26
CA ASP A 922 1.61 49.32 11.35
C ASP A 922 0.63 48.23 10.93
N LEU A 923 1.08 46.99 11.05
CA LEU A 923 0.37 45.79 10.67
C LEU A 923 -0.37 45.14 11.85
N SER A 924 -0.16 45.62 13.08
CA SER A 924 -0.80 45.09 14.28
C SER A 924 -2.31 45.38 14.38
N GLY A 925 -2.79 46.36 13.59
CA GLY A 925 -4.15 46.87 13.67
C GLY A 925 -4.35 47.93 14.76
N GLN A 926 -3.31 48.35 15.47
CA GLN A 926 -3.35 49.42 16.48
C GLN A 926 -3.08 50.82 15.91
N GLU A 927 -2.88 50.94 14.60
CA GLU A 927 -2.61 52.19 13.87
C GLU A 927 -1.35 52.94 14.34
N ASN A 928 -0.37 52.25 14.94
CA ASN A 928 0.86 52.84 15.47
C ASN A 928 1.93 53.06 14.37
N HIS A 929 1.56 53.68 13.26
CA HIS A 929 2.42 53.89 12.09
C HIS A 929 3.74 54.60 12.44
N GLY A 930 4.86 54.17 11.87
CA GLY A 930 6.18 54.73 12.16
C GLY A 930 6.58 55.82 11.18
N GLU A 931 6.88 57.03 11.67
CA GLU A 931 7.44 58.13 10.85
C GLU A 931 8.94 57.90 10.60
N LEU A 932 9.37 58.00 9.35
CA LEU A 932 10.77 57.91 8.95
C LEU A 932 11.39 59.30 8.88
N ARG A 933 12.50 59.51 9.58
CA ARG A 933 13.29 60.75 9.53
C ARG A 933 14.74 60.43 9.19
N ASN A 934 15.22 60.92 8.05
CA ASN A 934 16.58 60.73 7.54
C ASN A 934 17.00 59.26 7.29
N VAL A 935 16.05 58.33 7.29
CA VAL A 935 16.30 56.90 7.07
C VAL A 935 16.23 56.57 5.59
N THR A 936 17.19 55.78 5.10
CA THR A 936 17.14 55.21 3.74
C THR A 936 16.78 53.74 3.80
N THR A 937 16.34 53.16 2.69
CA THR A 937 16.12 51.71 2.63
C THR A 937 17.35 50.99 2.06
N ALA A 938 17.53 49.74 2.44
CA ALA A 938 18.58 48.86 1.91
C ALA A 938 18.05 47.44 1.77
N ARG A 939 18.88 46.55 1.19
CA ARG A 939 18.56 45.13 1.14
C ARG A 939 18.64 44.54 2.56
N GLY A 940 17.52 44.00 3.04
CA GLY A 940 17.40 43.37 4.34
C GLY A 940 17.74 41.88 4.33
N LYS A 941 17.76 41.27 5.52
CA LYS A 941 17.86 39.80 5.67
C LYS A 941 16.70 39.09 4.95
N PHE A 942 15.51 39.70 5.03
CA PHE A 942 14.33 39.32 4.28
C PHE A 942 13.81 40.58 3.60
N GLY A 943 13.70 40.54 2.27
CA GLY A 943 13.28 41.68 1.45
C GLY A 943 14.06 42.97 1.74
N GLN A 944 13.35 44.01 2.13
CA GLN A 944 13.92 45.35 2.36
C GLN A 944 14.06 45.66 3.85
N CYS A 945 15.08 46.45 4.22
CA CYS A 945 15.27 46.97 5.57
C CYS A 945 15.47 48.49 5.58
N LEU A 946 15.46 49.06 6.78
CA LEU A 946 15.88 50.44 7.02
C LEU A 946 17.38 50.50 7.31
N ARG A 947 18.07 51.43 6.67
CA ARG A 947 19.48 51.75 6.89
C ARG A 947 19.59 53.09 7.61
N PHE A 948 20.11 53.02 8.83
CA PHE A 948 20.45 54.16 9.67
C PHE A 948 21.95 54.44 9.50
N GLN A 949 22.29 55.67 9.15
CA GLN A 949 23.65 56.21 8.98
C GLN A 949 24.14 56.98 10.20
N GLY A 950 23.34 57.07 11.27
CA GLY A 950 23.71 57.69 12.54
C GLY A 950 23.59 59.22 12.57
N LYS A 951 23.01 59.87 11.55
CA LYS A 951 22.85 61.33 11.47
C LYS A 951 21.47 61.79 11.98
N ALA A 952 21.12 61.38 13.20
CA ALA A 952 19.79 61.56 13.79
C ALA A 952 18.66 60.86 12.99
N ASP A 953 18.97 59.66 12.49
CA ASP A 953 18.02 58.84 11.75
C ASP A 953 17.09 58.13 12.73
N VAL A 954 15.78 58.38 12.63
CA VAL A 954 14.81 57.90 13.61
C VAL A 954 13.59 57.31 12.91
N LEU A 955 13.13 56.19 13.46
CA LEU A 955 11.78 55.65 13.27
C LEU A 955 11.01 55.92 14.56
N CYS A 956 10.01 56.81 14.54
CA CYS A 956 9.25 57.17 15.73
C CYS A 956 7.75 56.86 15.60
N THR A 957 7.15 56.45 16.70
CA THR A 957 5.71 56.16 16.87
C THR A 957 5.31 56.52 18.30
N ASP A 958 4.08 57.00 18.51
CA ASP A 958 3.71 57.79 19.68
C ASP A 958 2.51 57.27 20.49
N LYS A 959 1.95 56.09 20.16
CA LYS A 959 0.72 55.58 20.79
C LYS A 959 0.79 54.10 21.16
N GLY A 960 0.03 53.71 22.19
CA GLY A 960 -0.28 52.31 22.52
C GLY A 960 0.76 51.52 23.31
N PHE A 961 1.96 52.05 23.59
CA PHE A 961 3.01 51.28 24.24
C PHE A 961 2.78 51.02 25.75
N PRO A 962 3.23 49.85 26.27
CA PRO A 962 3.16 49.56 27.71
C PRO A 962 3.93 50.58 28.56
N MET A 963 3.25 51.25 29.49
CA MET A 963 3.85 52.27 30.38
C MET A 963 4.52 51.69 31.63
N GLY A 964 5.52 52.38 32.17
CA GLY A 964 6.19 52.02 33.42
C GLY A 964 6.84 50.64 33.36
N ASN A 965 6.69 49.82 34.41
CA ASN A 965 7.24 48.46 34.50
C ASN A 965 6.34 47.36 33.91
N ALA A 966 5.36 47.71 33.08
CA ALA A 966 4.50 46.73 32.44
C ALA A 966 5.32 45.69 31.64
N PRO A 967 5.00 44.38 31.76
CA PRO A 967 5.73 43.35 31.04
C PRO A 967 5.59 43.56 29.53
N ARG A 968 6.71 43.48 28.81
CA ARG A 968 6.74 43.68 27.35
C ARG A 968 7.83 42.84 26.71
N THR A 969 7.61 42.48 25.44
CA THR A 969 8.58 41.77 24.61
C THR A 969 8.86 42.61 23.38
N VAL A 970 10.12 42.77 23.02
CA VAL A 970 10.54 43.45 21.78
C VAL A 970 11.37 42.45 20.97
N CYS A 971 10.94 42.24 19.73
CA CYS A 971 11.65 41.38 18.77
C CYS A 971 11.98 42.22 17.54
N LEU A 972 13.25 42.24 17.11
CA LEU A 972 13.66 42.91 15.90
C LEU A 972 14.89 42.25 15.29
N TRP A 973 15.01 42.29 13.97
CA TRP A 973 16.24 41.98 13.26
C TRP A 973 17.01 43.27 13.03
N PHE A 974 18.26 43.33 13.50
CA PHE A 974 19.18 44.42 13.17
C PHE A 974 20.52 43.85 12.72
N LYS A 975 21.25 44.66 11.94
CA LYS A 975 22.64 44.40 11.58
C LYS A 975 23.43 45.65 11.93
N THR A 976 24.45 45.50 12.75
CA THR A 976 25.42 46.57 13.00
C THR A 976 26.34 46.69 11.79
N GLY A 977 26.66 47.94 11.40
CA GLY A 977 27.79 48.16 10.48
C GLY A 977 29.10 47.90 11.22
N ASP A 978 30.15 47.53 10.50
CA ASP A 978 31.50 47.46 11.08
C ASP A 978 31.91 48.87 11.50
N GLU A 979 32.12 49.08 12.81
CA GLU A 979 32.76 50.29 13.32
C GLU A 979 34.26 50.20 13.05
N THR A 980 34.67 50.71 11.89
CA THR A 980 36.03 51.25 11.69
C THR A 980 35.94 52.67 11.19
#